data_AF-A0A2V8F5J3-F1
#
_entry.id   AF-A0A2V8F5J3-F1
#
_cell.length_a   1.000
_cell.length_b   1.000
_cell.length_c   1.000
_cell.angle_alpha   90.00
_cell.angle_beta   90.00
_cell.angle_gamma   90.00
#
_symmetry.space_group_name_H-M   'P 1'
#
loop_
_entity.id
_entity.type
_entity.pdbx_description
1 polymer ?
#
loop_
_entity_poly.entity_id
_entity_poly.type
_entity_poly.pdbx_seq_one_letter_code
_entity_poly.pdbx_strand_id
1 'polypeptide(L)'
;MPTITFVPDTSRPAASYDWYRNHSLRTTYQATPRQRVNFYFDIQKSCRCTTGPFTGANAIESERGWDWWPSGVVQGTWTAPITSRLLLEAGASWQVANWVNFAEPGVRRDDRSILELTGTPTIPANFRYGATSLLTAPIARTGRSAERFSLAYVTGTHNFKFGVTDEQAFNDESRSRNNAPGPDCTTPACDALSYDFSGGRPSRIQYYAQPYFQQERQTVELGLFAQDAWMIRRVTLNLGLRFDYISMGYPAADLPSGPFTPARHVDALSGAPDWKDINPRVGVSWDVHGNGRTALKASAGRYNQLSRSDMTRRFHPFSSSISTAFRSWTDRNNDFIPDCDLSNFALNGECGAISNVNFGKFLPQATQYDDSVIKHNRDFLWDINLEVDHELLHGLSVSAAYNHNWDGNFIVTETLYNGGLLGPDAYDEFCLAVPNDPRMPNAGQKQCGYYDVKPQYFGQGTLRVTNASEFGNQKRYWDGLTFAANGRLPRGVQLGGGIDFGRQVDDHCYTVNVPNQPSDINNAPQNGGASGTALNPFCRIVTSWGDTLDARFRGTFPFKHGVSGSFIFRNTAGFAQNGSLTVSSSQVTFVNPARTALNTATTVMLFAPNSVYGPRFNQLDVAVNKTWRLGWARLRTALDVYNAFNSNSVQGVNIAYNLTANTWLKPTQFLDPRLARVTASIEF
;
A
#
# COMPACT_ATOMS: atom_id res chain seq x y z
N MET A 1 29.13 3.13 -38.07
CA MET A 1 27.69 3.03 -37.75
C MET A 1 27.48 3.72 -36.43
N PRO A 2 26.46 4.58 -36.27
CA PRO A 2 26.10 5.05 -34.94
C PRO A 2 25.73 3.84 -34.09
N THR A 3 26.22 3.79 -32.85
CA THR A 3 25.77 2.84 -31.84
C THR A 3 25.23 3.67 -30.70
N ILE A 4 23.95 3.50 -30.36
CA ILE A 4 23.42 4.06 -29.11
C ILE A 4 23.99 3.18 -27.99
N THR A 5 25.18 3.55 -27.51
CA THR A 5 25.85 2.86 -26.42
C THR A 5 25.72 3.73 -25.17
N PHE A 6 24.93 3.28 -24.19
CA PHE A 6 25.03 3.85 -22.86
C PHE A 6 26.41 3.49 -22.28
N VAL A 7 27.16 4.51 -21.89
CA VAL A 7 28.45 4.37 -21.22
C VAL A 7 28.28 4.89 -19.80
N PRO A 8 28.36 4.03 -18.76
CA PRO A 8 28.25 4.48 -17.40
C PRO A 8 29.43 5.39 -17.04
N ASP A 9 29.14 6.59 -16.55
CA ASP A 9 30.15 7.48 -15.98
C ASP A 9 30.44 7.06 -14.53
N THR A 10 31.45 6.20 -14.36
CA THR A 10 31.88 5.70 -13.05
C THR A 10 32.57 6.77 -12.19
N SER A 11 32.90 7.94 -12.76
CA SER A 11 33.46 9.07 -12.00
C SER A 11 32.39 9.88 -11.28
N ARG A 12 31.11 9.70 -11.65
CA ARG A 12 29.96 10.39 -11.07
C ARG A 12 29.01 9.39 -10.42
N PRO A 13 29.29 8.95 -9.18
CA PRO A 13 28.37 8.07 -8.47
C PRO A 13 27.00 8.74 -8.31
N ALA A 14 25.94 7.94 -8.43
CA ALA A 14 24.60 8.41 -8.16
C ALA A 14 24.50 8.85 -6.69
N ALA A 15 23.91 10.02 -6.45
CA ALA A 15 23.65 10.55 -5.13
C ALA A 15 22.21 11.05 -5.06
N SER A 16 21.56 10.86 -3.93
CA SER A 16 20.29 11.53 -3.64
C SER A 16 20.57 12.91 -3.05
N TYR A 17 19.86 13.90 -3.55
CA TYR A 17 19.82 15.24 -3.00
C TYR A 17 18.37 15.63 -2.73
N ASP A 18 18.07 15.78 -1.44
CA ASP A 18 16.75 16.09 -0.96
C ASP A 18 16.81 17.34 -0.07
N TRP A 19 15.80 18.19 -0.18
CA TRP A 19 15.62 19.30 0.76
C TRP A 19 14.15 19.48 1.12
N TYR A 20 13.93 19.99 2.31
CA TYR A 20 12.61 20.23 2.88
C TYR A 20 12.58 21.58 3.58
N ARG A 21 11.52 22.35 3.36
CA ARG A 21 11.24 23.63 4.01
C ARG A 21 9.80 23.61 4.50
N ASN A 22 9.60 24.07 5.73
CA ASN A 22 8.29 24.21 6.34
C ASN A 22 8.21 25.57 7.04
N HIS A 23 7.13 26.29 6.77
CA HIS A 23 6.75 27.47 7.51
C HIS A 23 5.41 27.20 8.18
N SER A 24 5.39 27.22 9.51
CA SER A 24 4.18 26.99 10.29
C SER A 24 3.90 28.11 11.27
N LEU A 25 2.61 28.36 11.49
CA LEU A 25 2.08 29.31 12.45
C LEU A 25 0.98 28.62 13.26
N ARG A 26 1.05 28.76 14.58
CA ARG A 26 -0.01 28.37 15.49
C ARG A 26 -0.39 29.54 16.37
N THR A 27 -1.67 29.88 16.37
CA THR A 27 -2.21 30.97 17.20
C THR A 27 -3.42 30.47 17.97
N THR A 28 -3.53 30.90 19.22
CA THR A 28 -4.71 30.67 20.05
C THR A 28 -5.28 32.03 20.44
N TYR A 29 -6.57 32.24 20.16
CA TYR A 29 -7.30 33.45 20.50
C TYR A 29 -8.43 33.12 21.48
N GLN A 30 -8.40 33.74 22.65
CA GLN A 30 -9.44 33.63 23.66
C GLN A 30 -10.47 34.75 23.45
N ALA A 31 -11.49 34.51 22.61
CA ALA A 31 -12.46 35.54 22.21
C ALA A 31 -13.34 36.03 23.37
N THR A 32 -13.68 35.14 24.31
CA THR A 32 -14.38 35.45 25.57
C THR A 32 -13.85 34.53 26.67
N PRO A 33 -14.20 34.71 27.96
CA PRO A 33 -13.78 33.76 29.02
C PRO A 33 -14.19 32.30 28.77
N ARG A 34 -15.19 32.05 27.90
CA ARG A 34 -15.70 30.72 27.58
C ARG A 34 -15.49 30.32 26.12
N GLN A 35 -14.94 31.16 25.25
CA GLN A 35 -14.75 30.82 23.84
C GLN A 35 -13.28 30.93 23.44
N ARG A 36 -12.75 29.82 22.93
CA ARG A 36 -11.36 29.72 22.46
C ARG A 36 -11.34 29.27 21.01
N VAL A 37 -10.57 29.97 20.20
CA VAL A 37 -10.29 29.60 18.81
C VAL A 37 -8.81 29.26 18.70
N ASN A 38 -8.47 28.12 18.10
CA ASN A 38 -7.11 27.81 17.69
C ASN A 38 -7.03 27.79 16.18
N PHE A 39 -6.01 28.44 15.65
CA PHE A 39 -5.67 28.43 14.24
C PHE A 39 -4.29 27.81 14.07
N TYR A 40 -4.15 26.95 13.07
CA TYR A 40 -2.88 26.40 12.64
C TYR A 40 -2.79 26.45 11.12
N PHE A 41 -1.65 26.89 10.62
CA PHE A 41 -1.33 26.93 9.21
C PHE A 41 0.09 26.42 9.05
N ASP A 42 0.30 25.57 8.06
CA ASP A 42 1.62 25.31 7.54
C ASP A 42 1.62 25.24 6.01
N ILE A 43 2.75 25.65 5.45
CA ILE A 43 3.05 25.48 4.04
C ILE A 43 4.46 24.91 3.92
N GLN A 44 4.54 23.85 3.14
CA GLN A 44 5.71 23.02 2.97
C GLN A 44 6.12 23.06 1.51
N LYS A 45 7.43 23.14 1.30
CA LYS A 45 8.05 22.85 0.01
C LYS A 45 9.11 21.81 0.21
N SER A 46 9.04 20.73 -0.53
CA SER A 46 10.09 19.72 -0.53
C SER A 46 10.41 19.28 -1.94
N CYS A 47 11.67 18.94 -2.13
CA CYS A 47 12.18 18.40 -3.37
C CYS A 47 12.98 17.17 -3.01
N ARG A 48 12.58 16.04 -3.59
CA ARG A 48 13.45 14.89 -3.73
C ARG A 48 14.04 15.02 -5.11
N CYS A 49 15.14 15.75 -5.20
CA CYS A 49 15.53 16.36 -6.46
C CYS A 49 16.17 15.37 -7.42
N THR A 50 16.76 14.32 -6.86
CA THR A 50 17.23 13.16 -7.60
C THR A 50 16.88 11.92 -6.82
N THR A 51 15.93 11.14 -7.32
CA THR A 51 15.50 9.91 -6.67
C THR A 51 15.15 8.79 -7.63
N GLY A 52 15.84 7.68 -7.44
CA GLY A 52 15.34 6.37 -7.78
C GLY A 52 15.37 5.47 -6.55
N PRO A 53 14.65 4.35 -6.53
CA PRO A 53 15.17 3.21 -5.81
C PRO A 53 16.49 2.87 -6.53
N PHE A 54 17.64 3.28 -5.98
CA PHE A 54 18.98 3.04 -6.53
C PHE A 54 19.27 1.52 -6.53
N THR A 55 18.57 0.83 -7.41
CA THR A 55 18.42 -0.62 -7.51
C THR A 55 19.44 -1.21 -8.48
N GLY A 56 20.18 -0.35 -9.19
CA GLY A 56 21.05 -0.73 -10.30
C GLY A 56 20.30 -1.07 -11.59
N ALA A 57 18.97 -0.85 -11.65
CA ALA A 57 18.14 -1.15 -12.82
C ALA A 57 17.95 0.04 -13.79
N ASN A 58 18.34 1.26 -13.39
CA ASN A 58 18.24 2.45 -14.22
C ASN A 58 19.55 3.25 -14.20
N ALA A 59 19.81 3.95 -15.29
CA ALA A 59 20.75 5.06 -15.36
C ALA A 59 20.16 6.31 -14.71
N ILE A 60 21.02 7.26 -14.34
CA ILE A 60 20.60 8.45 -13.60
C ILE A 60 19.63 9.31 -14.40
N GLU A 61 19.82 9.44 -15.71
CA GLU A 61 18.94 10.21 -16.59
C GLU A 61 17.56 9.55 -16.79
N SER A 62 17.42 8.27 -16.46
CA SER A 62 16.14 7.56 -16.46
C SER A 62 15.39 7.61 -15.13
N GLU A 63 16.01 8.17 -14.11
CA GLU A 63 15.35 8.49 -12.84
C GLU A 63 14.51 9.76 -12.96
N ARG A 64 13.88 10.15 -11.85
CA ARG A 64 13.02 11.34 -11.78
C ARG A 64 13.12 12.03 -10.44
N GLY A 65 13.06 13.34 -10.49
CA GLY A 65 12.84 14.17 -9.31
C GLY A 65 11.34 14.29 -8.98
N TRP A 66 11.07 14.68 -7.74
CA TRP A 66 9.75 15.03 -7.25
C TRP A 66 9.76 16.44 -6.65
N ASP A 67 8.84 17.29 -7.11
CA ASP A 67 8.56 18.60 -6.53
C ASP A 67 7.21 18.54 -5.81
N TRP A 68 7.25 18.64 -4.48
CA TRP A 68 6.04 18.75 -3.66
C TRP A 68 5.75 20.21 -3.35
N TRP A 69 4.99 20.84 -4.24
CA TRP A 69 4.58 22.22 -4.07
C TRP A 69 3.28 22.59 -4.83
N PRO A 70 2.35 23.31 -4.19
CA PRO A 70 2.25 23.54 -2.75
C PRO A 70 1.84 22.26 -2.01
N SER A 71 2.30 22.15 -0.76
CA SER A 71 1.85 21.13 0.19
C SER A 71 1.64 21.79 1.55
N GLY A 72 0.64 21.38 2.34
CA GLY A 72 0.42 21.93 3.68
C GLY A 72 -1.02 21.80 4.15
N VAL A 73 -1.29 22.24 5.38
CA VAL A 73 -2.64 22.28 5.95
C VAL A 73 -2.94 23.63 6.59
N VAL A 74 -4.18 24.08 6.41
CA VAL A 74 -4.78 25.13 7.23
C VAL A 74 -5.91 24.52 8.03
N GLN A 75 -5.98 24.81 9.34
CA GLN A 75 -7.03 24.30 10.20
C GLN A 75 -7.41 25.31 11.28
N GLY A 76 -8.70 25.37 11.56
CA GLY A 76 -9.29 26.13 12.65
C GLY A 76 -10.09 25.22 13.57
N THR A 77 -10.02 25.47 14.86
CA THR A 77 -10.88 24.82 15.86
C THR A 77 -11.45 25.86 16.80
N TRP A 78 -12.70 25.65 17.21
CA TRP A 78 -13.40 26.45 18.19
C TRP A 78 -13.90 25.55 19.31
N THR A 79 -13.76 26.02 20.55
CA THR A 79 -14.21 25.33 21.75
C THR A 79 -14.97 26.29 22.64
N ALA A 80 -16.15 25.88 23.11
CA ALA A 80 -17.00 26.68 23.97
C ALA A 80 -17.68 25.85 25.07
N PRO A 81 -17.16 25.84 26.33
CA PRO A 81 -17.94 25.43 27.49
C PRO A 81 -19.11 26.39 27.73
N ILE A 82 -20.32 26.00 27.31
CA ILE A 82 -21.53 26.82 27.45
C ILE A 82 -21.98 26.85 28.92
N THR A 83 -21.91 25.68 29.58
CA THR A 83 -22.19 25.51 31.02
C THR A 83 -21.08 24.67 31.65
N SER A 84 -21.19 24.38 32.96
CA SER A 84 -20.30 23.44 33.64
C SER A 84 -20.47 21.98 33.17
N ARG A 85 -21.50 21.69 32.36
CA ARG A 85 -21.83 20.35 31.86
C ARG A 85 -21.84 20.25 30.34
N LEU A 86 -21.99 21.36 29.64
CA LEU A 86 -22.15 21.41 28.18
C LEU A 86 -20.93 22.04 27.51
N LEU A 87 -20.31 21.28 26.61
CA LEU A 87 -19.17 21.69 25.79
C LEU A 87 -19.53 21.58 24.31
N LEU A 88 -19.30 22.66 23.55
CA LEU A 88 -19.38 22.65 22.09
C LEU A 88 -17.97 22.72 21.50
N GLU A 89 -17.75 21.94 20.44
CA GLU A 89 -16.52 21.95 19.66
C GLU A 89 -16.86 21.99 18.17
N ALA A 90 -16.15 22.81 17.40
CA ALA A 90 -16.18 22.81 15.95
C ALA A 90 -14.78 22.88 15.37
N GLY A 91 -14.59 22.43 14.14
CA GLY A 91 -13.37 22.64 13.42
C GLY A 91 -13.53 22.43 11.93
N ALA A 92 -12.66 23.07 11.16
CA ALA A 92 -12.57 22.90 9.72
C ALA A 92 -11.09 22.91 9.33
N SER A 93 -10.75 22.14 8.30
CA SER A 93 -9.39 22.08 7.77
C SER A 93 -9.40 21.90 6.26
N TRP A 94 -8.34 22.40 5.62
CA TRP A 94 -8.04 22.16 4.22
C TRP A 94 -6.57 21.75 4.10
N GLN A 95 -6.34 20.59 3.50
CA GLN A 95 -5.03 20.09 3.17
C GLN A 95 -4.86 20.08 1.65
N VAL A 96 -3.69 20.48 1.19
CA VAL A 96 -3.26 20.31 -0.21
C VAL A 96 -1.94 19.55 -0.24
N ALA A 97 -1.77 18.70 -1.24
CA ALA A 97 -0.49 18.11 -1.56
C ALA A 97 -0.36 17.96 -3.08
N ASN A 98 0.57 18.70 -3.65
CA ASN A 98 1.01 18.48 -5.02
C ASN A 98 2.28 17.63 -5.02
N TRP A 99 2.45 16.80 -6.02
CA TRP A 99 3.52 15.79 -6.06
C TRP A 99 3.97 15.53 -7.51
N VAL A 100 4.38 16.60 -8.20
CA VAL A 100 4.69 16.55 -9.63
C VAL A 100 6.08 15.95 -9.83
N ASN A 101 6.25 15.10 -10.84
CA ASN A 101 7.56 14.65 -11.25
C ASN A 101 8.26 15.63 -12.17
N PHE A 102 9.59 15.54 -12.22
CA PHE A 102 10.36 16.18 -13.28
C PHE A 102 11.51 15.30 -13.75
N ALA A 103 11.87 15.44 -15.03
CA ALA A 103 13.02 14.78 -15.62
C ALA A 103 14.34 15.23 -14.96
N GLU A 104 15.30 14.32 -14.86
CA GLU A 104 16.62 14.61 -14.28
C GLU A 104 17.42 15.62 -15.13
N PRO A 105 18.33 16.38 -14.50
CA PRO A 105 19.16 17.35 -15.21
C PRO A 105 19.92 16.71 -16.39
N GLY A 106 19.76 17.27 -17.58
CA GLY A 106 20.40 16.79 -18.81
C GLY A 106 19.44 16.09 -19.77
N VAL A 107 18.30 15.59 -19.28
CA VAL A 107 17.26 15.00 -20.12
C VAL A 107 16.54 16.10 -20.90
N ARG A 108 16.62 16.01 -22.22
CA ARG A 108 15.94 16.90 -23.15
C ARG A 108 14.56 16.36 -23.50
N ARG A 109 13.73 17.25 -24.03
CA ARG A 109 12.38 16.95 -24.49
C ARG A 109 12.32 15.82 -25.52
N ASP A 110 13.39 15.56 -26.26
CA ASP A 110 13.44 14.57 -27.36
C ASP A 110 14.14 13.25 -26.98
N ASP A 111 14.73 13.16 -25.78
CA ASP A 111 15.40 11.94 -25.31
C ASP A 111 14.42 10.81 -24.99
N ARG A 112 14.59 9.65 -25.62
CA ARG A 112 13.67 8.52 -25.44
C ARG A 112 14.08 7.68 -24.23
N SER A 113 13.08 7.12 -23.55
CA SER A 113 13.35 6.05 -22.59
C SER A 113 13.66 4.77 -23.35
N ILE A 114 14.77 4.14 -23.02
CA ILE A 114 15.22 2.88 -23.64
C ILE A 114 15.37 1.84 -22.55
N LEU A 115 14.72 0.69 -22.69
CA LEU A 115 14.93 -0.48 -21.84
C LEU A 115 15.75 -1.53 -22.58
N GLU A 116 16.95 -1.83 -22.10
CA GLU A 116 17.76 -2.95 -22.59
C GLU A 116 17.30 -4.25 -21.93
N LEU A 117 16.73 -5.18 -22.71
CA LEU A 117 16.11 -6.40 -22.22
C LEU A 117 17.12 -7.50 -21.92
N THR A 118 18.11 -7.69 -22.79
CA THR A 118 19.04 -8.84 -22.71
C THR A 118 20.45 -8.45 -22.31
N GLY A 119 20.77 -7.15 -22.34
CA GLY A 119 22.05 -6.61 -21.92
C GLY A 119 23.06 -6.57 -23.06
N THR A 120 24.12 -5.81 -22.86
CA THR A 120 25.31 -5.73 -23.70
C THR A 120 26.56 -5.90 -22.82
N PRO A 121 27.78 -5.96 -23.38
CA PRO A 121 28.99 -5.99 -22.55
C PRO A 121 29.13 -4.81 -21.56
N THR A 122 28.45 -3.68 -21.80
CA THR A 122 28.53 -2.48 -20.95
C THR A 122 27.22 -2.13 -20.24
N ILE A 123 26.11 -2.76 -20.61
CA ILE A 123 24.77 -2.48 -20.07
C ILE A 123 24.18 -3.78 -19.52
N PRO A 124 23.77 -3.84 -18.25
CA PRO A 124 23.09 -5.03 -17.72
C PRO A 124 21.78 -5.33 -18.46
N ALA A 125 21.32 -6.58 -18.39
CA ALA A 125 19.97 -6.94 -18.81
C ALA A 125 18.93 -6.25 -17.91
N ASN A 126 17.76 -5.95 -18.48
CA ASN A 126 16.65 -5.24 -17.85
C ASN A 126 17.06 -3.87 -17.26
N PHE A 127 17.84 -3.10 -18.02
CA PHE A 127 18.39 -1.81 -17.61
C PHE A 127 17.81 -0.65 -18.43
N ARG A 128 17.32 0.41 -17.77
CA ARG A 128 16.73 1.57 -18.44
C ARG A 128 17.67 2.78 -18.49
N TYR A 129 17.76 3.44 -19.64
CA TYR A 129 18.62 4.61 -19.86
C TYR A 129 18.00 5.62 -20.86
N GLY A 130 18.67 6.78 -21.03
CA GLY A 130 18.28 7.86 -21.95
C GLY A 130 17.26 8.84 -21.36
N ALA A 131 16.12 8.33 -20.88
CA ALA A 131 15.11 9.12 -20.17
C ALA A 131 14.18 8.22 -19.35
N THR A 132 13.37 8.82 -18.46
CA THR A 132 12.27 8.12 -17.82
C THR A 132 11.11 7.92 -18.80
N SER A 133 10.27 6.89 -18.62
CA SER A 133 9.20 6.57 -19.58
C SER A 133 8.08 7.61 -19.57
N LEU A 134 7.48 7.85 -18.41
CA LEU A 134 6.47 8.86 -18.16
C LEU A 134 6.69 9.49 -16.77
N LEU A 135 6.42 10.78 -16.70
CA LEU A 135 6.40 11.60 -15.49
C LEU A 135 4.94 11.85 -15.12
N THR A 136 4.63 11.82 -13.83
CA THR A 136 3.36 12.32 -13.28
C THR A 136 3.41 13.85 -13.27
N ALA A 137 3.18 14.45 -14.45
CA ALA A 137 3.34 15.88 -14.73
C ALA A 137 2.56 16.29 -15.97
N PRO A 138 2.16 17.57 -16.11
CA PRO A 138 2.38 18.69 -15.17
C PRO A 138 1.39 18.74 -14.00
N ILE A 139 0.32 17.94 -14.02
CA ILE A 139 -0.72 17.90 -12.99
C ILE A 139 -0.53 16.66 -12.13
N ALA A 140 -0.30 16.86 -10.83
CA ALA A 140 -0.33 15.84 -9.80
C ALA A 140 -0.70 16.54 -8.48
N ARG A 141 -1.99 16.60 -8.19
CA ARG A 141 -2.51 17.36 -7.05
C ARG A 141 -3.63 16.61 -6.34
N THR A 142 -3.61 16.69 -5.02
CA THR A 142 -4.72 16.25 -4.18
C THR A 142 -5.05 17.34 -3.17
N GLY A 143 -6.34 17.45 -2.86
CA GLY A 143 -6.85 18.34 -1.83
C GLY A 143 -7.90 17.62 -1.01
N ARG A 144 -7.98 17.95 0.28
CA ARG A 144 -8.97 17.40 1.22
C ARG A 144 -9.45 18.48 2.17
N SER A 145 -10.75 18.72 2.21
CA SER A 145 -11.40 19.43 3.30
C SER A 145 -11.89 18.43 4.35
N ALA A 146 -11.90 18.86 5.61
CA ALA A 146 -12.54 18.10 6.68
C ALA A 146 -13.17 19.06 7.69
N GLU A 147 -14.45 18.88 7.94
CA GLU A 147 -15.28 19.65 8.85
C GLU A 147 -15.77 18.76 9.99
N ARG A 148 -15.90 19.33 11.19
CA ARG A 148 -16.46 18.63 12.34
C ARG A 148 -17.20 19.56 13.27
N PHE A 149 -18.25 19.02 13.88
CA PHE A 149 -18.94 19.62 15.00
C PHE A 149 -19.28 18.56 16.03
N SER A 150 -19.13 18.87 17.31
CA SER A 150 -19.57 17.98 18.38
C SER A 150 -20.06 18.72 19.60
N LEU A 151 -20.99 18.08 20.29
CA LEU A 151 -21.54 18.49 21.56
C LEU A 151 -21.23 17.41 22.58
N ALA A 152 -20.66 17.78 23.72
CA ALA A 152 -20.50 16.90 24.87
C ALA A 152 -21.33 17.40 26.06
N TYR A 153 -22.05 16.48 26.70
CA TYR A 153 -22.86 16.75 27.90
C TYR A 153 -22.47 15.79 29.02
N VAL A 154 -21.78 16.32 30.03
CA VAL A 154 -21.23 15.56 31.15
C VAL A 154 -22.12 15.73 32.37
N THR A 155 -22.53 14.60 32.94
CA THR A 155 -23.26 14.52 34.21
C THR A 155 -22.41 13.76 35.23
N GLY A 156 -22.96 13.49 36.43
CA GLY A 156 -22.23 12.71 37.43
C GLY A 156 -21.89 11.29 36.97
N THR A 157 -22.78 10.65 36.20
CA THR A 157 -22.63 9.25 35.78
C THR A 157 -22.54 9.05 34.27
N HIS A 158 -22.98 10.00 33.45
CA HIS A 158 -22.94 9.92 31.99
C HIS A 158 -22.03 10.96 31.39
N ASN A 159 -21.41 10.62 30.26
CA ASN A 159 -20.65 11.54 29.43
C ASN A 159 -21.08 11.33 27.98
N PHE A 160 -22.16 12.01 27.61
CA PHE A 160 -22.71 11.95 26.27
C PHE A 160 -21.88 12.80 25.32
N LYS A 161 -21.61 12.30 24.11
CA LYS A 161 -21.05 13.08 23.01
C LYS A 161 -21.76 12.75 21.71
N PHE A 162 -22.21 13.78 21.01
CA PHE A 162 -22.80 13.71 19.68
C PHE A 162 -21.96 14.52 18.72
N GLY A 163 -21.88 14.11 17.47
CA GLY A 163 -21.19 14.93 16.48
C GLY A 163 -21.41 14.50 15.04
N VAL A 164 -20.94 15.38 14.16
CA VAL A 164 -20.90 15.22 12.72
C VAL A 164 -19.49 15.49 12.23
N THR A 165 -19.04 14.72 11.26
CA THR A 165 -17.86 14.97 10.44
C THR A 165 -18.28 14.97 8.98
N ASP A 166 -17.68 15.82 8.15
CA ASP A 166 -17.76 15.71 6.70
C ASP A 166 -16.35 15.86 6.12
N GLU A 167 -16.08 15.17 5.02
CA GLU A 167 -14.83 15.30 4.29
C GLU A 167 -15.07 15.27 2.80
N GLN A 168 -14.43 16.17 2.09
CA GLN A 168 -14.50 16.27 0.64
C GLN A 168 -13.08 16.28 0.10
N ALA A 169 -12.84 15.62 -1.01
CA ALA A 169 -11.50 15.51 -1.55
C ALA A 169 -11.48 15.45 -3.07
N PHE A 170 -10.32 15.77 -3.64
CA PHE A 170 -10.06 15.54 -5.05
C PHE A 170 -8.66 14.96 -5.24
N ASN A 171 -8.49 14.26 -6.35
CA ASN A 171 -7.20 13.89 -6.90
C ASN A 171 -7.24 14.15 -8.41
N ASP A 172 -6.23 14.82 -8.94
CA ASP A 172 -6.05 15.05 -10.38
C ASP A 172 -4.62 14.66 -10.77
N GLU A 173 -4.50 13.84 -11.82
CA GLU A 173 -3.24 13.31 -12.32
C GLU A 173 -3.17 13.41 -13.84
N SER A 174 -2.07 13.93 -14.37
CA SER A 174 -1.71 13.83 -15.78
C SER A 174 -0.37 13.15 -15.94
N ARG A 175 -0.10 12.61 -17.13
CA ARG A 175 1.20 12.01 -17.44
C ARG A 175 1.78 12.59 -18.71
N SER A 176 3.06 12.89 -18.69
CA SER A 176 3.79 13.41 -19.85
C SER A 176 5.21 12.87 -19.88
N ARG A 177 5.86 12.99 -21.05
CA ARG A 177 7.28 12.66 -21.21
C ARG A 177 8.11 13.93 -21.05
N ASN A 178 9.27 13.82 -20.41
CA ASN A 178 10.33 14.84 -20.30
C ASN A 178 9.83 16.28 -20.11
N ASN A 179 8.92 16.50 -19.16
CA ASN A 179 8.33 17.80 -18.83
C ASN A 179 7.69 18.53 -20.03
N ALA A 180 7.04 17.81 -20.95
CA ALA A 180 6.35 18.43 -22.07
C ALA A 180 5.36 19.51 -21.59
N PRO A 181 5.35 20.71 -22.21
CA PRO A 181 4.49 21.80 -21.80
C PRO A 181 3.02 21.47 -22.13
N GLY A 182 2.20 21.36 -21.10
CA GLY A 182 0.74 21.23 -21.20
C GLY A 182 0.21 19.80 -21.04
N PRO A 183 -1.00 19.62 -20.47
CA PRO A 183 -1.65 18.32 -20.30
C PRO A 183 -2.33 17.80 -21.60
N ASP A 184 -2.45 18.66 -22.61
CA ASP A 184 -3.21 18.42 -23.85
C ASP A 184 -2.39 17.68 -24.92
N CYS A 185 -1.08 17.58 -24.74
CA CYS A 185 -0.15 16.91 -25.65
C CYS A 185 -0.28 17.34 -27.12
N THR A 186 -0.66 18.59 -27.37
CA THR A 186 -0.99 19.13 -28.71
C THR A 186 0.23 19.59 -29.51
N THR A 187 1.43 19.50 -28.93
CA THR A 187 2.67 19.98 -29.55
C THR A 187 3.51 18.83 -30.12
N PRO A 188 4.29 19.04 -31.20
CA PRO A 188 5.05 17.99 -31.88
C PRO A 188 6.03 17.17 -31.03
N ALA A 189 6.37 17.59 -29.81
CA ALA A 189 7.26 16.83 -28.94
C ALA A 189 6.54 15.93 -27.91
N CYS A 190 5.27 15.65 -28.15
CA CYS A 190 4.48 14.65 -27.44
C CYS A 190 4.54 13.27 -28.10
N ASP A 191 5.70 12.86 -28.60
CA ASP A 191 5.84 11.64 -29.41
C ASP A 191 5.29 10.36 -28.76
N ALA A 192 5.07 10.32 -27.43
CA ALA A 192 4.37 9.25 -26.69
C ALA A 192 4.94 7.83 -26.90
N LEU A 193 6.24 7.75 -27.24
CA LEU A 193 6.96 6.50 -27.46
C LEU A 193 8.05 6.25 -26.40
N SER A 194 8.38 4.97 -26.22
CA SER A 194 9.62 4.49 -25.61
C SER A 194 10.12 3.28 -26.38
N TYR A 195 11.39 2.92 -26.24
CA TYR A 195 11.98 1.81 -26.99
C TYR A 195 12.45 0.70 -26.06
N ASP A 196 12.41 -0.54 -26.56
CA ASP A 196 13.11 -1.64 -25.94
C ASP A 196 14.16 -2.20 -26.90
N PHE A 197 15.36 -2.39 -26.38
CA PHE A 197 16.49 -2.96 -27.09
C PHE A 197 16.76 -4.37 -26.57
N SER A 198 17.35 -5.19 -27.42
CA SER A 198 17.85 -6.51 -27.06
C SER A 198 19.24 -6.67 -27.65
N GLY A 199 20.26 -6.73 -26.79
CA GLY A 199 21.65 -6.82 -27.22
C GLY A 199 22.13 -5.53 -27.87
N GLY A 200 21.62 -4.38 -27.44
CA GLY A 200 21.94 -3.07 -28.01
C GLY A 200 21.28 -2.79 -29.36
N ARG A 201 20.36 -3.65 -29.81
CA ARG A 201 19.61 -3.47 -31.06
C ARG A 201 18.14 -3.21 -30.78
N PRO A 202 17.48 -2.33 -31.54
CA PRO A 202 16.03 -2.15 -31.46
C PRO A 202 15.26 -3.47 -31.58
N SER A 203 14.26 -3.65 -30.71
CA SER A 203 13.39 -4.83 -30.71
C SER A 203 11.91 -4.47 -30.67
N ARG A 204 11.57 -3.35 -30.02
CA ARG A 204 10.19 -2.96 -29.76
C ARG A 204 10.05 -1.44 -29.65
N ILE A 205 8.93 -0.94 -30.16
CA ILE A 205 8.43 0.41 -29.90
C ILE A 205 7.25 0.28 -28.94
N GLN A 206 7.32 0.96 -27.81
CA GLN A 206 6.26 1.08 -26.82
C GLN A 206 5.45 2.35 -27.08
N TYR A 207 4.13 2.23 -27.08
CA TYR A 207 3.17 3.31 -27.29
C TYR A 207 2.44 3.63 -25.99
N TYR A 208 2.24 4.92 -25.72
CA TYR A 208 1.42 5.42 -24.61
C TYR A 208 0.20 6.20 -25.13
N ALA A 209 -0.98 5.92 -24.57
CA ALA A 209 -2.23 6.56 -24.95
C ALA A 209 -2.33 7.98 -24.38
N GLN A 210 -1.65 8.93 -25.02
CA GLN A 210 -1.63 10.35 -24.65
C GLN A 210 -2.65 11.17 -25.46
N PRO A 211 -3.20 12.28 -24.90
CA PRO A 211 -3.02 12.80 -23.54
C PRO A 211 -3.63 11.88 -22.45
N TYR A 212 -3.06 11.91 -21.24
CA TYR A 212 -3.60 11.21 -20.07
C TYR A 212 -4.01 12.24 -19.02
N PHE A 213 -5.28 12.21 -18.62
CA PHE A 213 -5.78 13.04 -17.53
C PHE A 213 -6.83 12.30 -16.74
N GLN A 214 -6.56 12.11 -15.46
CA GLN A 214 -7.39 11.31 -14.58
C GLN A 214 -7.80 12.14 -13.37
N GLN A 215 -9.07 12.04 -13.03
CA GLN A 215 -9.67 12.84 -11.97
C GLN A 215 -10.52 11.98 -11.07
N GLU A 216 -10.49 12.23 -9.77
CA GLU A 216 -11.38 11.62 -8.79
C GLU A 216 -11.90 12.69 -7.83
N ARG A 217 -13.14 12.52 -7.39
CA ARG A 217 -13.84 13.41 -6.49
C ARG A 217 -14.48 12.57 -5.39
N GLN A 218 -14.11 12.85 -4.16
CA GLN A 218 -14.89 12.48 -2.99
C GLN A 218 -15.84 13.64 -2.73
N THR A 219 -17.11 13.46 -3.10
CA THR A 219 -18.10 14.53 -2.99
C THR A 219 -18.61 14.68 -1.57
N VAL A 220 -18.59 13.60 -0.78
CA VAL A 220 -19.01 13.59 0.64
C VAL A 220 -18.44 12.36 1.35
N GLU A 221 -18.02 12.54 2.59
CA GLU A 221 -17.77 11.48 3.57
C GLU A 221 -18.33 11.93 4.93
N LEU A 222 -19.65 11.82 5.02
CA LEU A 222 -20.44 12.26 6.15
C LEU A 222 -20.41 11.19 7.24
N GLY A 223 -20.04 11.59 8.45
CA GLY A 223 -20.04 10.74 9.63
C GLY A 223 -20.87 11.32 10.76
N LEU A 224 -21.99 10.70 11.08
CA LEU A 224 -22.82 11.07 12.24
C LEU A 224 -22.53 10.10 13.38
N PHE A 225 -22.32 10.60 14.59
CA PHE A 225 -22.04 9.72 15.73
C PHE A 225 -22.69 10.18 17.03
N ALA A 226 -22.95 9.20 17.89
CA ALA A 226 -23.40 9.35 19.25
C ALA A 226 -22.62 8.36 20.14
N GLN A 227 -22.18 8.82 21.30
CA GLN A 227 -21.53 7.96 22.29
C GLN A 227 -21.85 8.39 23.72
N ASP A 228 -21.77 7.45 24.65
CA ASP A 228 -21.91 7.68 26.09
C ASP A 228 -20.87 6.85 26.86
N ALA A 229 -20.19 7.48 27.81
CA ALA A 229 -19.48 6.77 28.87
C ALA A 229 -20.32 6.81 30.15
N TRP A 230 -20.95 5.68 30.45
CA TRP A 230 -21.88 5.53 31.56
C TRP A 230 -21.24 4.76 32.72
N MET A 231 -21.02 5.46 33.84
CA MET A 231 -20.53 4.90 35.09
C MET A 231 -21.70 4.42 35.97
N ILE A 232 -21.75 3.10 36.20
CA ILE A 232 -22.67 2.42 37.10
C ILE A 232 -21.85 1.79 38.24
N ARG A 233 -21.68 2.52 39.34
CA ARG A 233 -20.86 2.10 40.49
C ARG A 233 -19.42 1.79 40.05
N ARG A 234 -19.06 0.51 39.96
CA ARG A 234 -17.71 0.01 39.62
C ARG A 234 -17.60 -0.42 38.14
N VAL A 235 -18.69 -0.33 37.39
CA VAL A 235 -18.75 -0.69 35.97
C VAL A 235 -18.87 0.58 35.16
N THR A 236 -18.03 0.75 34.16
CA THR A 236 -18.18 1.80 33.14
C THR A 236 -18.52 1.14 31.82
N LEU A 237 -19.64 1.53 31.22
CA LEU A 237 -20.06 1.15 29.88
C LEU A 237 -19.68 2.27 28.92
N ASN A 238 -19.06 1.91 27.80
CA ASN A 238 -18.77 2.81 26.69
C ASN A 238 -19.64 2.37 25.52
N LEU A 239 -20.66 3.16 25.19
CA LEU A 239 -21.60 2.86 24.12
C LEU A 239 -21.37 3.86 23.00
N GLY A 240 -21.27 3.39 21.76
CA GLY A 240 -21.03 4.23 20.60
C GLY A 240 -21.75 3.69 19.35
N LEU A 241 -22.30 4.60 18.57
CA LEU A 241 -22.86 4.31 17.25
C LEU A 241 -22.42 5.39 16.28
N ARG A 242 -21.97 4.97 15.10
CA ARG A 242 -21.64 5.88 14.01
C ARG A 242 -22.33 5.43 12.72
N PHE A 243 -22.88 6.39 12.00
CA PHE A 243 -23.35 6.24 10.63
C PHE A 243 -22.36 6.94 9.71
N ASP A 244 -21.88 6.25 8.68
CA ASP A 244 -21.01 6.82 7.66
C ASP A 244 -21.72 6.76 6.30
N TYR A 245 -21.72 7.87 5.57
CA TYR A 245 -22.20 7.97 4.20
C TYR A 245 -21.08 8.53 3.33
N ILE A 246 -20.66 7.77 2.32
CA ILE A 246 -19.64 8.20 1.38
C ILE A 246 -20.15 8.11 -0.05
N SER A 247 -19.87 9.16 -0.82
CA SER A 247 -20.10 9.17 -2.26
C SER A 247 -18.87 9.70 -2.98
N MET A 248 -18.47 9.01 -4.03
CA MET A 248 -17.33 9.39 -4.87
C MET A 248 -17.68 9.29 -6.35
N GLY A 249 -16.85 9.90 -7.19
CA GLY A 249 -17.05 9.93 -8.63
C GLY A 249 -15.94 10.69 -9.35
N TYR A 250 -16.21 11.10 -10.58
CA TYR A 250 -15.33 11.96 -11.36
C TYR A 250 -16.14 12.83 -12.32
N PRO A 251 -15.67 14.05 -12.64
CA PRO A 251 -16.35 14.94 -13.57
C PRO A 251 -16.23 14.45 -15.02
N ALA A 252 -17.08 14.98 -15.90
CA ALA A 252 -16.89 14.82 -17.33
C ALA A 252 -15.63 15.56 -17.79
N ALA A 253 -14.93 15.00 -18.78
CA ALA A 253 -13.73 15.61 -19.34
C ALA A 253 -13.59 15.31 -20.84
N ASP A 254 -13.14 16.31 -21.59
CA ASP A 254 -12.76 16.19 -22.98
C ASP A 254 -11.25 16.22 -23.12
N LEU A 255 -10.72 15.24 -23.84
CA LEU A 255 -9.31 15.17 -24.19
C LEU A 255 -9.15 15.34 -25.70
N PRO A 256 -8.26 16.25 -26.16
CA PRO A 256 -7.98 16.38 -27.58
C PRO A 256 -7.31 15.11 -28.11
N SER A 257 -7.26 15.00 -29.43
CA SER A 257 -6.48 13.93 -30.08
C SER A 257 -5.01 14.07 -29.73
N GLY A 258 -4.39 12.98 -29.31
CA GLY A 258 -2.93 12.91 -29.20
C GLY A 258 -2.30 12.23 -30.42
N PRO A 259 -0.99 11.94 -30.38
CA PRO A 259 -0.29 11.49 -31.58
C PRO A 259 -0.70 10.12 -32.11
N PHE A 260 -1.20 9.23 -31.25
CA PHE A 260 -1.63 7.88 -31.63
C PHE A 260 -3.02 7.52 -31.09
N THR A 261 -3.75 8.49 -30.55
CA THR A 261 -5.11 8.27 -30.07
C THR A 261 -6.03 9.40 -30.54
N PRO A 262 -7.27 9.09 -30.96
CA PRO A 262 -8.24 10.12 -31.31
C PRO A 262 -8.63 10.95 -30.09
N ALA A 263 -9.37 12.03 -30.32
CA ALA A 263 -10.03 12.75 -29.24
C ALA A 263 -10.95 11.80 -28.45
N ARG A 264 -11.01 11.99 -27.15
CA ARG A 264 -11.69 11.09 -26.22
C ARG A 264 -12.56 11.89 -25.25
N HIS A 265 -13.76 11.40 -25.01
CA HIS A 265 -14.71 11.96 -24.05
C HIS A 265 -14.86 11.01 -22.86
N VAL A 266 -14.88 11.58 -21.66
CA VAL A 266 -15.20 10.88 -20.41
C VAL A 266 -16.50 11.48 -19.90
N ASP A 267 -17.54 10.65 -19.77
CA ASP A 267 -18.79 11.04 -19.12
C ASP A 267 -18.57 11.22 -17.61
N ALA A 268 -19.35 12.10 -16.97
CA ALA A 268 -19.30 12.22 -15.51
C ALA A 268 -19.85 10.93 -14.85
N LEU A 269 -19.24 10.52 -13.74
CA LEU A 269 -19.71 9.43 -12.91
C LEU A 269 -19.87 9.91 -11.46
N SER A 270 -20.94 9.49 -10.80
CA SER A 270 -21.18 9.71 -9.37
C SER A 270 -21.68 8.43 -8.71
N GLY A 271 -21.39 8.27 -7.42
CA GLY A 271 -21.83 7.12 -6.64
C GLY A 271 -21.01 5.86 -6.90
N ALA A 272 -19.71 6.01 -7.17
CA ALA A 272 -18.77 4.92 -7.37
C ALA A 272 -17.58 5.06 -6.39
N PRO A 273 -17.73 4.72 -5.10
CA PRO A 273 -18.92 4.09 -4.49
C PRO A 273 -19.98 5.08 -3.95
N ASP A 274 -21.14 4.54 -3.54
CA ASP A 274 -22.21 5.20 -2.78
C ASP A 274 -22.58 4.34 -1.55
N TRP A 275 -21.73 4.35 -0.51
CA TRP A 275 -21.88 3.45 0.64
C TRP A 275 -22.55 4.10 1.84
N LYS A 276 -23.36 3.31 2.54
CA LYS A 276 -24.03 3.66 3.80
C LYS A 276 -23.73 2.60 4.84
N ASP A 277 -23.02 2.99 5.88
CA ASP A 277 -22.50 2.07 6.88
C ASP A 277 -23.02 2.41 8.28
N ILE A 278 -23.26 1.36 9.08
CA ILE A 278 -23.58 1.48 10.51
C ILE A 278 -22.46 0.79 11.31
N ASN A 279 -21.84 1.56 12.18
CA ASN A 279 -20.62 1.20 12.91
C ASN A 279 -20.87 1.27 14.43
N PRO A 280 -21.41 0.20 15.05
CA PRO A 280 -21.56 0.11 16.49
C PRO A 280 -20.22 -0.16 17.19
N ARG A 281 -20.08 0.37 18.40
CA ARG A 281 -18.98 0.09 19.33
C ARG A 281 -19.52 -0.01 20.75
N VAL A 282 -19.12 -1.05 21.47
CA VAL A 282 -19.46 -1.26 22.87
C VAL A 282 -18.20 -1.64 23.65
N GLY A 283 -18.08 -1.12 24.85
CA GLY A 283 -17.02 -1.45 25.78
C GLY A 283 -17.55 -1.51 27.21
N VAL A 284 -16.96 -2.35 28.03
CA VAL A 284 -17.19 -2.43 29.47
C VAL A 284 -15.85 -2.48 30.18
N SER A 285 -15.74 -1.75 31.28
CA SER A 285 -14.63 -1.86 32.21
C SER A 285 -15.18 -1.98 33.63
N TRP A 286 -14.75 -2.99 34.37
CA TRP A 286 -15.21 -3.28 35.71
C TRP A 286 -14.04 -3.33 36.69
N ASP A 287 -14.05 -2.44 37.69
CA ASP A 287 -13.19 -2.56 38.87
C ASP A 287 -13.77 -3.62 39.83
N VAL A 288 -13.15 -4.80 39.81
CA VAL A 288 -13.68 -6.02 40.47
C VAL A 288 -13.84 -5.79 41.97
N HIS A 289 -12.86 -5.16 42.61
CA HIS A 289 -12.82 -4.99 44.06
C HIS A 289 -13.16 -3.57 44.52
N GLY A 290 -13.23 -2.59 43.60
CA GLY A 290 -13.46 -1.19 43.94
C GLY A 290 -12.22 -0.49 44.50
N ASN A 291 -11.04 -1.07 44.29
CA ASN A 291 -9.76 -0.55 44.79
C ASN A 291 -8.82 -0.13 43.66
N GLY A 292 -9.28 -0.16 42.40
CA GLY A 292 -8.51 0.19 41.22
C GLY A 292 -7.37 -0.77 40.87
N ARG A 293 -7.25 -1.91 41.55
CA ARG A 293 -6.13 -2.86 41.36
C ARG A 293 -6.41 -3.97 40.38
N THR A 294 -7.67 -4.34 40.20
CA THR A 294 -8.06 -5.39 39.25
C THR A 294 -9.17 -4.88 38.36
N ALA A 295 -8.92 -4.81 37.06
CA ALA A 295 -9.90 -4.38 36.08
C ALA A 295 -10.15 -5.49 35.05
N LEU A 296 -11.42 -5.82 34.85
CA LEU A 296 -11.86 -6.63 33.71
C LEU A 296 -12.39 -5.68 32.63
N LYS A 297 -11.93 -5.87 31.41
CA LYS A 297 -12.32 -5.05 30.26
C LYS A 297 -12.78 -5.95 29.13
N ALA A 298 -13.84 -5.55 28.45
CA ALA A 298 -14.25 -6.17 27.20
C ALA A 298 -14.72 -5.10 26.23
N SER A 299 -14.46 -5.27 24.95
CA SER A 299 -14.97 -4.38 23.91
C SER A 299 -15.24 -5.11 22.61
N ALA A 300 -16.23 -4.62 21.86
CA ALA A 300 -16.56 -5.07 20.51
C ALA A 300 -16.84 -3.85 19.63
N GLY A 301 -16.33 -3.84 18.40
CA GLY A 301 -16.62 -2.75 17.46
C GLY A 301 -16.49 -3.15 16.00
N ARG A 302 -17.28 -2.49 15.14
CA ARG A 302 -17.16 -2.58 13.68
C ARG A 302 -16.41 -1.37 13.14
N TYR A 303 -15.48 -1.61 12.22
CA TYR A 303 -14.62 -0.61 11.61
C TYR A 303 -14.60 -0.82 10.11
N ASN A 304 -15.00 0.19 9.34
CA ASN A 304 -14.92 0.12 7.88
C ASN A 304 -13.48 0.30 7.40
N GLN A 305 -13.19 -0.27 6.24
CA GLN A 305 -12.00 0.06 5.48
C GLN A 305 -11.98 1.56 5.15
N LEU A 306 -10.79 2.15 5.25
CA LEU A 306 -10.54 3.51 4.79
C LEU A 306 -10.95 3.63 3.32
N SER A 307 -11.81 4.60 3.00
CA SER A 307 -12.14 4.90 1.62
C SER A 307 -11.02 5.72 0.99
N ARG A 308 -10.60 5.31 -0.21
CA ARG A 308 -9.66 6.05 -1.06
C ARG A 308 -10.26 6.15 -2.45
N SER A 309 -9.65 6.98 -3.29
CA SER A 309 -10.03 7.12 -4.69
C SER A 309 -9.67 5.90 -5.56
N ASP A 310 -9.04 4.85 -4.99
CA ASP A 310 -8.60 3.67 -5.74
C ASP A 310 -9.78 2.89 -6.35
N MET A 311 -10.89 2.78 -5.62
CA MET A 311 -12.12 2.18 -6.16
C MET A 311 -12.64 3.02 -7.33
N THR A 312 -12.91 4.31 -7.10
CA THR A 312 -13.41 5.25 -8.12
C THR A 312 -12.52 5.31 -9.36
N ARG A 313 -11.20 5.29 -9.17
CA ARG A 313 -10.19 5.28 -10.22
C ARG A 313 -10.36 4.13 -11.21
N ARG A 314 -10.82 2.96 -10.75
CA ARG A 314 -11.04 1.79 -11.61
C ARG A 314 -12.22 1.94 -12.55
N PHE A 315 -13.21 2.76 -12.19
CA PHE A 315 -14.31 3.14 -13.08
C PHE A 315 -13.89 4.17 -14.12
N HIS A 316 -12.75 4.85 -13.92
CA HIS A 316 -12.29 5.86 -14.86
C HIS A 316 -11.82 5.18 -16.16
N PRO A 317 -12.26 5.63 -17.35
CA PRO A 317 -11.89 5.01 -18.63
C PRO A 317 -10.40 4.86 -18.89
N PHE A 318 -9.53 5.66 -18.26
CA PHE A 318 -8.08 5.52 -18.35
C PHE A 318 -7.50 4.32 -17.61
N SER A 319 -8.18 3.84 -16.56
CA SER A 319 -7.77 2.65 -15.82
C SER A 319 -8.39 1.37 -16.38
N SER A 320 -9.60 1.45 -16.94
CA SER A 320 -10.31 0.30 -17.52
C SER A 320 -9.96 0.03 -19.00
N SER A 321 -9.05 0.80 -19.59
CA SER A 321 -8.68 0.71 -21.01
C SER A 321 -7.20 0.42 -21.24
N ILE A 322 -6.88 -0.04 -22.46
CA ILE A 322 -5.51 -0.33 -22.88
C ILE A 322 -4.77 0.98 -23.17
N SER A 323 -4.06 1.49 -22.17
CA SER A 323 -3.30 2.75 -22.23
C SER A 323 -1.85 2.57 -22.70
N THR A 324 -1.38 1.33 -22.83
CA THR A 324 -0.07 0.98 -23.39
C THR A 324 -0.19 -0.17 -24.38
N ALA A 325 0.61 -0.10 -25.44
CA ALA A 325 0.75 -1.19 -26.40
C ALA A 325 2.15 -1.16 -27.00
N PHE A 326 2.49 -2.15 -27.81
CA PHE A 326 3.79 -2.18 -28.46
C PHE A 326 3.73 -2.73 -29.88
N ARG A 327 4.75 -2.41 -30.68
CA ARG A 327 4.99 -3.02 -31.99
C ARG A 327 6.41 -3.58 -31.99
N SER A 328 6.62 -4.74 -32.59
CA SER A 328 7.99 -5.18 -32.88
C SER A 328 8.65 -4.16 -33.81
N TRP A 329 9.95 -3.95 -33.63
CA TRP A 329 10.74 -3.06 -34.46
C TRP A 329 12.02 -3.77 -34.86
N THR A 330 12.25 -3.87 -36.16
CA THR A 330 13.47 -4.43 -36.72
C THR A 330 14.15 -3.35 -37.55
N ASP A 331 15.11 -2.68 -36.94
CA ASP A 331 15.96 -1.69 -37.60
C ASP A 331 16.84 -2.37 -38.65
N ARG A 332 16.56 -2.11 -39.94
CA ARG A 332 17.22 -2.72 -41.09
C ARG A 332 18.40 -1.90 -41.58
N ASN A 333 18.42 -0.60 -41.31
CA ASN A 333 19.42 0.33 -41.80
C ASN A 333 20.45 0.76 -40.72
N ASN A 334 20.22 0.36 -39.46
CA ASN A 334 21.01 0.66 -38.26
C ASN A 334 21.11 2.16 -37.94
N ASP A 335 20.07 2.95 -38.21
CA ASP A 335 20.01 4.36 -37.86
C ASP A 335 19.27 4.64 -36.54
N PHE A 336 18.68 3.61 -35.92
CA PHE A 336 17.91 3.68 -34.67
C PHE A 336 16.69 4.61 -34.76
N ILE A 337 16.16 4.82 -35.96
CA ILE A 337 14.93 5.55 -36.23
C ILE A 337 13.93 4.57 -36.85
N PRO A 338 12.72 4.42 -36.30
CA PRO A 338 11.72 3.56 -36.91
C PRO A 338 11.30 4.03 -38.32
N ASP A 339 11.73 3.30 -39.35
CA ASP A 339 11.29 3.53 -40.74
C ASP A 339 9.91 2.88 -40.98
N CYS A 340 8.88 3.45 -40.35
CA CYS A 340 7.50 3.02 -40.49
C CYS A 340 6.53 4.18 -40.25
N ASP A 341 5.31 4.05 -40.78
CA ASP A 341 4.21 4.90 -40.36
C ASP A 341 3.78 4.49 -38.93
N LEU A 342 4.17 5.33 -37.97
CA LEU A 342 3.90 5.15 -36.55
C LEU A 342 2.41 5.30 -36.21
N SER A 343 1.61 5.93 -37.06
CA SER A 343 0.16 6.09 -36.90
C SER A 343 -0.65 4.93 -37.51
N ASN A 344 -0.06 4.20 -38.46
CA ASN A 344 -0.64 2.98 -38.99
C ASN A 344 -0.25 1.76 -38.15
N PHE A 345 -1.22 1.24 -37.39
CA PHE A 345 -1.02 0.09 -36.48
C PHE A 345 -0.96 -1.28 -37.16
N ALA A 346 -1.19 -1.35 -38.48
CA ALA A 346 -0.90 -2.56 -39.24
C ALA A 346 0.62 -2.72 -39.45
N LEU A 347 1.05 -3.93 -39.79
CA LEU A 347 2.45 -4.16 -40.19
C LEU A 347 2.81 -3.25 -41.37
N ASN A 348 3.85 -2.45 -41.22
CA ASN A 348 4.34 -1.56 -42.27
C ASN A 348 5.81 -1.16 -42.00
N GLY A 349 6.59 -1.00 -43.06
CA GLY A 349 8.01 -0.64 -42.94
C GLY A 349 8.79 -1.61 -42.05
N GLU A 350 9.47 -1.08 -41.04
CA GLU A 350 10.22 -1.81 -40.03
C GLU A 350 9.40 -2.27 -38.81
N CYS A 351 8.13 -1.90 -38.74
CA CYS A 351 7.30 -2.07 -37.56
C CYS A 351 6.23 -3.14 -37.75
N GLY A 352 6.12 -4.06 -36.79
CA GLY A 352 5.08 -5.09 -36.76
C GLY A 352 3.68 -4.52 -36.51
N ALA A 353 2.68 -5.39 -36.41
CA ALA A 353 1.33 -4.99 -35.99
C ALA A 353 1.31 -4.60 -34.50
N ILE A 354 0.36 -3.74 -34.11
CA ILE A 354 0.16 -3.37 -32.70
C ILE A 354 -0.21 -4.60 -31.86
N SER A 355 0.35 -4.70 -30.66
CA SER A 355 0.14 -5.82 -29.73
C SER A 355 -1.29 -5.93 -29.23
N ASN A 356 -2.08 -4.86 -29.32
CA ASN A 356 -3.49 -4.84 -28.93
C ASN A 356 -4.27 -3.80 -29.75
N VAL A 357 -5.26 -4.26 -30.51
CA VAL A 357 -6.11 -3.42 -31.39
C VAL A 357 -7.05 -2.49 -30.63
N ASN A 358 -7.17 -2.66 -29.32
CA ASN A 358 -7.95 -1.80 -28.43
C ASN A 358 -7.11 -0.69 -27.78
N PHE A 359 -5.84 -0.56 -28.15
CA PHE A 359 -4.98 0.54 -27.70
C PHE A 359 -5.65 1.90 -27.89
N GLY A 360 -5.70 2.70 -26.81
CA GLY A 360 -6.24 4.04 -26.82
C GLY A 360 -7.77 4.15 -26.92
N LYS A 361 -8.51 3.03 -26.97
CA LYS A 361 -9.99 3.03 -26.99
C LYS A 361 -10.54 2.97 -25.57
N PHE A 362 -11.57 3.76 -25.27
CA PHE A 362 -12.32 3.62 -24.02
C PHE A 362 -13.27 2.43 -24.09
N LEU A 363 -13.05 1.42 -23.24
CA LEU A 363 -13.82 0.17 -23.19
C LEU A 363 -14.51 0.00 -21.82
N PRO A 364 -15.50 0.84 -21.48
CA PRO A 364 -16.15 0.78 -20.16
C PRO A 364 -16.86 -0.55 -19.88
N GLN A 365 -17.18 -1.33 -20.91
CA GLN A 365 -17.82 -2.65 -20.79
C GLN A 365 -16.83 -3.80 -20.53
N ALA A 366 -15.52 -3.55 -20.58
CA ALA A 366 -14.51 -4.58 -20.31
C ALA A 366 -14.53 -5.07 -18.85
N THR A 367 -14.93 -4.19 -17.91
CA THR A 367 -15.09 -4.52 -16.50
C THR A 367 -16.39 -3.90 -15.99
N GLN A 368 -17.31 -4.75 -15.56
CA GLN A 368 -18.63 -4.40 -15.05
C GLN A 368 -18.64 -4.56 -13.53
N TYR A 369 -19.29 -3.65 -12.84
CA TYR A 369 -19.35 -3.64 -11.38
C TYR A 369 -20.79 -3.81 -10.92
N ASP A 370 -20.99 -4.75 -10.02
CA ASP A 370 -22.30 -5.02 -9.44
C ASP A 370 -22.67 -3.94 -8.41
N ASP A 371 -23.97 -3.63 -8.31
CA ASP A 371 -24.50 -2.70 -7.31
C ASP A 371 -24.18 -3.14 -5.88
N SER A 372 -24.04 -4.45 -5.64
CA SER A 372 -23.62 -5.01 -4.37
C SER A 372 -22.26 -4.44 -3.91
N VAL A 373 -21.31 -4.25 -4.84
CA VAL A 373 -19.98 -3.69 -4.58
C VAL A 373 -20.04 -2.17 -4.42
N ILE A 374 -20.81 -1.51 -5.28
CA ILE A 374 -20.85 -0.05 -5.36
C ILE A 374 -21.66 0.56 -4.21
N LYS A 375 -22.71 -0.12 -3.73
CA LYS A 375 -23.71 0.47 -2.81
C LYS A 375 -23.79 -0.18 -1.43
N HIS A 376 -23.40 -1.45 -1.28
CA HIS A 376 -23.75 -2.22 -0.08
C HIS A 376 -22.58 -2.88 0.65
N ASN A 377 -21.52 -3.26 -0.06
CA ASN A 377 -20.50 -4.17 0.47
C ASN A 377 -19.14 -3.52 0.65
N ARG A 378 -19.10 -2.40 1.38
CA ARG A 378 -17.83 -1.83 1.84
C ARG A 378 -17.15 -2.81 2.81
N ASP A 379 -15.88 -3.12 2.55
CA ASP A 379 -15.05 -3.94 3.43
C ASP A 379 -15.05 -3.40 4.87
N PHE A 380 -15.15 -4.30 5.85
CA PHE A 380 -15.13 -3.94 7.26
C PHE A 380 -14.45 -5.02 8.10
N LEU A 381 -14.01 -4.63 9.30
CA LEU A 381 -13.45 -5.49 10.33
C LEU A 381 -14.31 -5.39 11.59
N TRP A 382 -14.63 -6.54 12.20
CA TRP A 382 -15.03 -6.61 13.60
C TRP A 382 -13.82 -6.86 14.48
N ASP A 383 -13.73 -6.17 15.61
CA ASP A 383 -12.67 -6.32 16.58
C ASP A 383 -13.25 -6.56 17.98
N ILE A 384 -12.83 -7.65 18.62
CA ILE A 384 -13.24 -8.09 19.95
C ILE A 384 -12.01 -8.15 20.84
N ASN A 385 -12.06 -7.46 21.97
CA ASN A 385 -10.98 -7.48 22.97
C ASN A 385 -11.54 -7.90 24.32
N LEU A 386 -10.84 -8.79 25.01
CA LEU A 386 -11.05 -9.14 26.41
C LEU A 386 -9.72 -8.94 27.12
N GLU A 387 -9.68 -8.17 28.21
CA GLU A 387 -8.44 -7.88 28.94
C GLU A 387 -8.66 -7.93 30.45
N VAL A 388 -7.67 -8.48 31.15
CA VAL A 388 -7.58 -8.44 32.60
C VAL A 388 -6.31 -7.70 32.98
N ASP A 389 -6.46 -6.61 33.72
CA ASP A 389 -5.36 -5.89 34.36
C ASP A 389 -5.32 -6.19 35.84
N HIS A 390 -4.11 -6.40 36.37
CA HIS A 390 -3.89 -6.53 37.79
C HIS A 390 -2.62 -5.82 38.27
N GLU A 391 -2.75 -4.96 39.28
CA GLU A 391 -1.63 -4.43 40.04
C GLU A 391 -1.17 -5.49 41.06
N LEU A 392 -0.07 -6.19 40.74
CA LEU A 392 0.53 -7.22 41.61
C LEU A 392 1.10 -6.63 42.89
N LEU A 393 1.81 -5.51 42.76
CA LEU A 393 2.42 -4.76 43.84
C LEU A 393 2.51 -3.29 43.43
N HIS A 394 2.71 -2.40 44.40
CA HIS A 394 2.71 -0.96 44.14
C HIS A 394 3.68 -0.60 43.01
N GLY A 395 3.14 -0.07 41.91
CA GLY A 395 3.93 0.32 40.75
C GLY A 395 4.35 -0.83 39.84
N LEU A 396 3.77 -2.03 39.94
CA LEU A 396 3.91 -3.12 38.96
C LEU A 396 2.54 -3.68 38.60
N SER A 397 2.18 -3.56 37.33
CA SER A 397 0.97 -4.16 36.76
C SER A 397 1.31 -5.24 35.75
N VAL A 398 0.42 -6.23 35.66
CA VAL A 398 0.40 -7.25 34.61
C VAL A 398 -0.94 -7.22 33.92
N SER A 399 -0.92 -7.55 32.63
CA SER A 399 -2.12 -7.70 31.83
C SER A 399 -2.09 -8.98 31.01
N ALA A 400 -3.27 -9.55 30.81
CA ALA A 400 -3.52 -10.64 29.89
C ALA A 400 -4.72 -10.25 29.02
N ALA A 401 -4.55 -10.30 27.71
CA ALA A 401 -5.57 -9.94 26.75
C ALA A 401 -5.78 -11.04 25.71
N TYR A 402 -7.02 -11.19 25.27
CA TYR A 402 -7.43 -11.95 24.10
C TYR A 402 -8.02 -10.99 23.08
N ASN A 403 -7.54 -11.09 21.84
CA ASN A 403 -8.08 -10.35 20.70
C ASN A 403 -8.63 -11.34 19.67
N HIS A 404 -9.84 -11.09 19.19
CA HIS A 404 -10.40 -11.77 18.02
C HIS A 404 -10.91 -10.72 17.06
N ASN A 405 -10.39 -10.73 15.84
CA ASN A 405 -10.89 -9.86 14.78
C ASN A 405 -11.16 -10.65 13.51
N TRP A 406 -12.15 -10.21 12.74
CA TRP A 406 -12.48 -10.84 11.47
C TRP A 406 -13.02 -9.83 10.47
N ASP A 407 -12.65 -10.04 9.22
CA ASP A 407 -13.10 -9.21 8.11
C ASP A 407 -14.45 -9.72 7.57
N GLY A 408 -15.21 -8.79 7.00
CA GLY A 408 -16.43 -9.06 6.27
C GLY A 408 -16.53 -8.15 5.05
N ASN A 409 -17.41 -8.56 4.13
CA ASN A 409 -17.54 -8.04 2.77
C ASN A 409 -16.24 -8.22 1.98
N PHE A 410 -16.24 -9.22 1.09
CA PHE A 410 -15.13 -9.48 0.19
C PHE A 410 -15.63 -9.30 -1.23
N ILE A 411 -14.82 -8.63 -2.06
CA ILE A 411 -15.12 -8.40 -3.47
C ILE A 411 -14.37 -9.45 -4.27
N VAL A 412 -14.97 -10.02 -5.30
CA VAL A 412 -14.32 -10.96 -6.23
C VAL A 412 -14.54 -10.51 -7.67
N THR A 413 -13.62 -10.89 -8.55
CA THR A 413 -13.73 -10.66 -9.98
C THR A 413 -13.96 -11.97 -10.72
N GLU A 414 -14.98 -11.98 -11.56
CA GLU A 414 -15.34 -13.09 -12.42
C GLU A 414 -15.18 -12.76 -13.90
N THR A 415 -15.01 -13.78 -14.73
CA THR A 415 -14.96 -13.62 -16.18
C THR A 415 -16.29 -14.11 -16.77
N LEU A 416 -16.95 -13.24 -17.52
CA LEU A 416 -18.16 -13.53 -18.26
C LEU A 416 -17.82 -13.85 -19.72
N TYR A 417 -18.23 -15.01 -20.19
CA TYR A 417 -18.15 -15.40 -21.59
C TYR A 417 -19.56 -15.50 -22.17
N ASN A 418 -19.85 -14.73 -23.23
CA ASN A 418 -21.18 -14.61 -23.81
C ASN A 418 -22.30 -14.30 -22.78
N GLY A 419 -21.98 -13.50 -21.75
CA GLY A 419 -22.90 -13.12 -20.68
C GLY A 419 -23.10 -14.18 -19.59
N GLY A 420 -22.48 -15.36 -19.70
CA GLY A 420 -22.49 -16.40 -18.67
C GLY A 420 -21.18 -16.48 -17.89
N LEU A 421 -21.25 -16.87 -16.62
CA LEU A 421 -20.06 -17.11 -15.78
C LEU A 421 -19.21 -18.25 -16.33
N LEU A 422 -17.89 -18.03 -16.42
CA LEU A 422 -16.95 -19.12 -16.65
C LEU A 422 -16.81 -19.95 -15.37
N GLY A 423 -17.52 -21.07 -15.30
CA GLY A 423 -17.42 -22.01 -14.20
C GLY A 423 -16.14 -22.88 -14.23
N PRO A 424 -15.97 -23.77 -13.24
CA PRO A 424 -14.82 -24.69 -13.15
C PRO A 424 -14.52 -25.48 -14.43
N ASP A 425 -15.54 -25.84 -15.20
CA ASP A 425 -15.41 -26.59 -16.46
C ASP A 425 -14.67 -25.82 -17.55
N ALA A 426 -14.50 -24.51 -17.41
CA ALA A 426 -13.72 -23.68 -18.33
C ALA A 426 -12.20 -23.81 -18.12
N TYR A 427 -11.74 -24.56 -17.11
CA TYR A 427 -10.35 -24.69 -16.74
C TYR A 427 -9.90 -26.15 -16.77
N ASP A 428 -8.62 -26.40 -17.02
CA ASP A 428 -8.01 -27.71 -16.81
C ASP A 428 -6.96 -27.59 -15.71
N GLU A 429 -7.00 -28.54 -14.78
CA GLU A 429 -6.00 -28.64 -13.72
C GLU A 429 -4.66 -29.13 -14.28
N PHE A 430 -3.57 -28.54 -13.79
CA PHE A 430 -2.23 -29.02 -14.00
C PHE A 430 -1.45 -29.10 -12.69
N CYS A 431 -0.42 -29.95 -12.73
CA CYS A 431 0.52 -30.15 -11.65
C CYS A 431 1.94 -29.85 -12.12
N LEU A 432 2.83 -29.56 -11.18
CA LEU A 432 4.27 -29.54 -11.41
C LEU A 432 4.98 -30.33 -10.32
N ALA A 433 6.22 -30.75 -10.60
CA ALA A 433 7.12 -31.20 -9.56
C ALA A 433 7.74 -29.97 -8.88
N VAL A 434 7.56 -29.85 -7.57
CA VAL A 434 8.24 -28.83 -6.77
C VAL A 434 9.75 -29.06 -6.91
N PRO A 435 10.55 -28.01 -7.18
CA PRO A 435 12.00 -28.15 -7.27
C PRO A 435 12.58 -28.92 -6.07
N ASN A 436 13.55 -29.79 -6.33
CA ASN A 436 14.19 -30.58 -5.29
C ASN A 436 15.23 -29.74 -4.51
N ASP A 437 14.76 -28.71 -3.82
CA ASP A 437 15.56 -27.85 -2.94
C ASP A 437 15.24 -28.17 -1.47
N PRO A 438 16.21 -28.58 -0.65
CA PRO A 438 15.97 -29.03 0.74
C PRO A 438 15.41 -27.94 1.66
N ARG A 439 15.42 -26.67 1.23
CA ARG A 439 14.82 -25.55 1.98
C ARG A 439 13.29 -25.46 1.79
N MET A 440 12.72 -26.21 0.84
CA MET A 440 11.27 -26.25 0.61
C MET A 440 10.60 -27.35 1.44
N PRO A 441 9.41 -27.09 2.01
CA PRO A 441 8.71 -28.07 2.83
C PRO A 441 8.19 -29.29 2.04
N ASN A 442 7.91 -29.10 0.74
CA ASN A 442 7.37 -30.11 -0.17
C ASN A 442 8.35 -30.41 -1.33
N ALA A 443 9.66 -30.31 -1.09
CA ALA A 443 10.70 -30.52 -2.10
C ALA A 443 10.53 -31.85 -2.86
N GLY A 444 10.58 -31.79 -4.19
CA GLY A 444 10.45 -32.96 -5.06
C GLY A 444 9.04 -33.58 -5.14
N GLN A 445 8.08 -33.09 -4.35
CA GLN A 445 6.70 -33.59 -4.38
C GLN A 445 5.94 -33.02 -5.60
N LYS A 446 4.95 -33.78 -6.07
CA LYS A 446 4.01 -33.30 -7.10
C LYS A 446 3.00 -32.36 -6.44
N GLN A 447 2.96 -31.10 -6.89
CA GLN A 447 1.99 -30.10 -6.46
C GLN A 447 0.96 -29.89 -7.56
N CYS A 448 -0.31 -30.10 -7.23
CA CYS A 448 -1.48 -29.92 -8.10
C CYS A 448 -2.36 -28.76 -7.59
N GLY A 449 -3.56 -28.59 -8.16
CA GLY A 449 -4.49 -27.51 -7.82
C GLY A 449 -4.22 -26.19 -8.54
N TYR A 450 -3.35 -26.18 -9.55
CA TYR A 450 -3.22 -25.05 -10.46
C TYR A 450 -4.11 -25.27 -11.67
N TYR A 451 -4.63 -24.20 -12.23
CA TYR A 451 -5.62 -24.28 -13.29
C TYR A 451 -5.24 -23.28 -14.39
N ASP A 452 -5.32 -23.74 -15.63
CA ASP A 452 -5.18 -22.88 -16.80
C ASP A 452 -6.50 -22.92 -17.59
N VAL A 453 -6.96 -21.75 -18.02
CA VAL A 453 -8.23 -21.62 -18.75
C VAL A 453 -8.15 -22.39 -20.07
N LYS A 454 -9.20 -23.06 -20.51
CA LYS A 454 -9.19 -23.78 -21.79
C LYS A 454 -8.87 -22.81 -22.94
N PRO A 455 -8.06 -23.20 -23.93
CA PRO A 455 -7.65 -22.31 -25.01
C PRO A 455 -8.80 -21.59 -25.73
N GLN A 456 -9.95 -22.25 -25.84
CA GLN A 456 -11.17 -21.69 -26.44
C GLN A 456 -11.79 -20.51 -25.67
N TYR A 457 -11.44 -20.30 -24.40
CA TYR A 457 -11.90 -19.16 -23.59
C TYR A 457 -10.75 -18.18 -23.28
N PHE A 458 -9.50 -18.52 -23.61
CA PHE A 458 -8.35 -17.68 -23.32
C PHE A 458 -8.44 -16.32 -24.04
N GLY A 459 -8.28 -15.24 -23.28
CA GLY A 459 -8.34 -13.87 -23.80
C GLY A 459 -9.73 -13.41 -24.26
N GLN A 460 -10.79 -14.15 -23.91
CA GLN A 460 -12.16 -13.84 -24.27
C GLN A 460 -12.99 -13.45 -23.04
N GLY A 461 -14.08 -12.72 -23.28
CA GLY A 461 -15.03 -12.32 -22.25
C GLY A 461 -14.81 -10.92 -21.69
N THR A 462 -15.66 -10.57 -20.73
CA THR A 462 -15.61 -9.34 -19.94
C THR A 462 -15.45 -9.70 -18.47
N LEU A 463 -15.00 -8.77 -17.64
CA LEU A 463 -14.92 -8.99 -16.20
C LEU A 463 -16.19 -8.48 -15.52
N ARG A 464 -16.72 -9.22 -14.53
CA ARG A 464 -17.72 -8.72 -13.56
C ARG A 464 -17.10 -8.69 -12.18
N VAL A 465 -17.35 -7.65 -11.42
CA VAL A 465 -16.85 -7.48 -10.05
C VAL A 465 -18.05 -7.48 -9.12
N THR A 466 -18.13 -8.46 -8.23
CA THR A 466 -19.27 -8.65 -7.31
C THR A 466 -18.82 -9.07 -5.91
N ASN A 467 -19.77 -9.30 -4.98
CA ASN A 467 -19.47 -9.81 -3.64
C ASN A 467 -19.21 -11.33 -3.67
N ALA A 468 -18.13 -11.74 -3.00
CA ALA A 468 -17.78 -13.12 -2.69
C ALA A 468 -18.94 -13.99 -2.19
N SER A 469 -19.85 -13.40 -1.41
CA SER A 469 -20.99 -14.10 -0.80
C SER A 469 -21.97 -14.70 -1.81
N GLU A 470 -21.93 -14.27 -3.08
CA GLU A 470 -22.69 -14.92 -4.16
C GLU A 470 -22.23 -16.38 -4.42
N PHE A 471 -20.98 -16.70 -4.08
CA PHE A 471 -20.34 -17.99 -4.40
C PHE A 471 -19.98 -18.82 -3.18
N GLY A 472 -19.65 -18.17 -2.06
CA GLY A 472 -19.24 -18.86 -0.86
C GLY A 472 -18.87 -17.92 0.28
N ASN A 473 -18.49 -18.51 1.40
CA ASN A 473 -18.15 -17.76 2.60
C ASN A 473 -16.63 -17.67 2.75
N GLN A 474 -16.06 -16.56 2.28
CA GLN A 474 -14.67 -16.19 2.57
C GLN A 474 -14.53 -15.82 4.05
N LYS A 475 -13.42 -16.23 4.67
CA LYS A 475 -13.11 -15.94 6.07
C LYS A 475 -11.68 -15.46 6.19
N ARG A 476 -11.49 -14.27 6.76
CA ARG A 476 -10.19 -13.79 7.19
C ARG A 476 -10.30 -13.35 8.64
N TYR A 477 -9.54 -13.98 9.53
CA TYR A 477 -9.62 -13.69 10.97
C TYR A 477 -8.29 -13.90 11.69
N TRP A 478 -8.21 -13.29 12.88
CA TRP A 478 -7.11 -13.38 13.81
C TRP A 478 -7.63 -13.79 15.19
N ASP A 479 -6.90 -14.69 15.86
CA ASP A 479 -7.05 -15.00 17.28
C ASP A 479 -5.69 -14.76 17.97
N GLY A 480 -5.62 -13.83 18.91
CA GLY A 480 -4.37 -13.45 19.57
C GLY A 480 -4.46 -13.45 21.09
N LEU A 481 -3.34 -13.81 21.73
CA LEU A 481 -3.13 -13.64 23.16
C LEU A 481 -1.94 -12.72 23.40
N THR A 482 -2.14 -11.74 24.27
CA THR A 482 -1.10 -10.80 24.68
C THR A 482 -0.90 -10.90 26.19
N PHE A 483 0.35 -11.03 26.64
CA PHE A 483 0.72 -10.89 28.05
C PHE A 483 1.70 -9.75 28.18
N ALA A 484 1.43 -8.81 29.08
CA ALA A 484 2.32 -7.69 29.31
C ALA A 484 2.54 -7.44 30.81
N ALA A 485 3.67 -6.81 31.11
CA ALA A 485 4.00 -6.30 32.43
C ALA A 485 4.59 -4.90 32.30
N ASN A 486 4.19 -3.99 33.18
CA ASN A 486 4.72 -2.63 33.23
C ASN A 486 4.97 -2.26 34.69
N GLY A 487 6.19 -1.80 35.00
CA GLY A 487 6.59 -1.50 36.35
C GLY A 487 7.46 -0.26 36.49
N ARG A 488 7.14 0.58 37.48
CA ARG A 488 8.02 1.58 38.08
C ARG A 488 8.45 1.06 39.44
N LEU A 489 9.65 0.48 39.47
CA LEU A 489 10.27 -0.10 40.65
C LEU A 489 10.96 0.97 41.51
N PRO A 490 11.33 0.65 42.76
CA PRO A 490 12.08 1.55 43.62
C PRO A 490 13.32 2.15 42.93
N ARG A 491 13.72 3.34 43.40
CA ARG A 491 14.84 4.13 42.83
C ARG A 491 14.59 4.62 41.40
N GLY A 492 13.34 4.61 40.92
CA GLY A 492 12.96 5.18 39.63
C GLY A 492 13.27 4.29 38.43
N VAL A 493 13.62 3.03 38.66
CA VAL A 493 13.78 2.01 37.61
C VAL A 493 12.43 1.77 36.93
N GLN A 494 12.41 1.78 35.61
CA GLN A 494 11.23 1.48 34.82
C GLN A 494 11.52 0.24 33.97
N LEU A 495 10.64 -0.75 34.02
CA LEU A 495 10.68 -1.94 33.19
C LEU A 495 9.32 -2.13 32.54
N GLY A 496 9.30 -2.61 31.32
CA GLY A 496 8.07 -2.98 30.67
C GLY A 496 8.31 -3.91 29.51
N GLY A 497 7.31 -4.69 29.17
CA GLY A 497 7.38 -5.56 28.01
C GLY A 497 6.17 -6.44 27.89
N GLY A 498 6.13 -7.21 26.82
CA GLY A 498 5.09 -8.16 26.58
C GLY A 498 5.44 -9.13 25.48
N ILE A 499 4.63 -10.17 25.41
CA ILE A 499 4.61 -11.18 24.37
C ILE A 499 3.22 -11.16 23.73
N ASP A 500 3.18 -11.17 22.41
CA ASP A 500 1.98 -11.30 21.61
C ASP A 500 2.14 -12.49 20.68
N PHE A 501 1.16 -13.36 20.61
CA PHE A 501 1.17 -14.51 19.71
C PHE A 501 -0.26 -14.93 19.37
N GLY A 502 -0.45 -15.44 18.17
CA GLY A 502 -1.79 -15.67 17.65
C GLY A 502 -1.82 -16.50 16.38
N ARG A 503 -3.02 -16.83 15.95
CA ARG A 503 -3.26 -17.51 14.68
C ARG A 503 -3.94 -16.55 13.72
N GLN A 504 -3.37 -16.43 12.52
CA GLN A 504 -4.02 -15.75 11.40
C GLN A 504 -4.54 -16.81 10.43
N VAL A 505 -5.80 -16.67 10.00
CA VAL A 505 -6.42 -17.54 9.00
C VAL A 505 -6.95 -16.70 7.85
N ASP A 506 -6.61 -17.09 6.63
CA ASP A 506 -7.20 -16.62 5.38
C ASP A 506 -7.75 -17.86 4.66
N ASP A 507 -9.06 -17.92 4.45
CA ASP A 507 -9.79 -19.04 3.87
C ASP A 507 -10.77 -18.55 2.81
N HIS A 508 -10.49 -18.94 1.57
CA HIS A 508 -11.25 -18.57 0.38
C HIS A 508 -11.45 -19.78 -0.55
N CYS A 509 -11.63 -20.98 0.03
CA CYS A 509 -11.80 -22.25 -0.69
C CYS A 509 -13.20 -22.43 -1.33
N TYR A 510 -13.61 -21.52 -2.21
CA TYR A 510 -14.84 -21.60 -3.00
C TYR A 510 -14.58 -21.15 -4.45
N THR A 511 -15.49 -21.46 -5.38
CA THR A 511 -15.23 -21.33 -6.83
C THR A 511 -15.98 -20.16 -7.44
N VAL A 512 -15.24 -19.19 -8.02
CA VAL A 512 -15.78 -18.04 -8.75
C VAL A 512 -15.43 -18.11 -10.25
N ASN A 513 -14.20 -18.50 -10.58
CA ASN A 513 -13.67 -18.64 -11.95
C ASN A 513 -12.73 -19.83 -12.00
N VAL A 514 -11.56 -19.64 -11.39
CA VAL A 514 -10.52 -20.63 -11.21
C VAL A 514 -10.88 -21.41 -9.95
N PRO A 515 -10.93 -22.76 -9.99
CA PRO A 515 -11.22 -23.51 -8.79
C PRO A 515 -10.25 -23.15 -7.66
N ASN A 516 -10.80 -22.75 -6.51
CA ASN A 516 -10.07 -22.38 -5.29
C ASN A 516 -9.18 -21.12 -5.39
N GLN A 517 -9.38 -20.23 -6.37
CA GLN A 517 -8.61 -18.99 -6.51
C GLN A 517 -9.51 -17.82 -6.93
N PRO A 518 -10.10 -17.06 -5.98
CA PRO A 518 -10.74 -15.81 -6.32
C PRO A 518 -9.68 -14.81 -6.77
N SER A 519 -9.98 -14.03 -7.81
CA SER A 519 -9.17 -12.88 -8.19
C SER A 519 -9.74 -11.61 -7.58
N ASP A 520 -8.85 -10.70 -7.20
CA ASP A 520 -9.18 -9.33 -6.86
C ASP A 520 -9.70 -8.60 -8.10
N ILE A 521 -10.13 -7.37 -7.86
CA ILE A 521 -10.59 -6.40 -8.85
C ILE A 521 -9.60 -6.08 -9.99
N ASN A 522 -8.32 -6.42 -9.86
CA ASN A 522 -7.30 -6.28 -10.92
C ASN A 522 -7.04 -7.60 -11.64
N ASN A 523 -7.89 -8.60 -11.40
CA ASN A 523 -7.71 -9.99 -11.84
C ASN A 523 -6.40 -10.63 -11.31
N ALA A 524 -5.83 -10.08 -10.23
CA ALA A 524 -4.73 -10.71 -9.51
C ALA A 524 -5.31 -11.70 -8.49
N PRO A 525 -4.75 -12.90 -8.29
CA PRO A 525 -5.23 -13.80 -7.25
C PRO A 525 -5.25 -13.08 -5.88
N GLN A 526 -6.36 -13.19 -5.14
CA GLN A 526 -6.52 -12.58 -3.80
C GLN A 526 -5.59 -13.26 -2.79
N ASN A 527 -4.31 -12.93 -2.85
CA ASN A 527 -3.32 -13.40 -1.89
C ASN A 527 -3.20 -12.37 -0.76
N GLY A 528 -3.73 -12.70 0.41
CA GLY A 528 -3.29 -12.11 1.66
C GLY A 528 -1.78 -12.32 1.85
N GLY A 529 -0.97 -11.36 1.38
CA GLY A 529 0.46 -11.26 1.74
C GLY A 529 1.50 -11.67 0.70
N ALA A 530 1.19 -11.78 -0.60
CA ALA A 530 2.23 -11.90 -1.63
C ALA A 530 1.88 -11.13 -2.92
N SER A 531 2.80 -10.28 -3.35
CA SER A 531 2.77 -9.50 -4.59
C SER A 531 2.45 -10.36 -5.83
N GLY A 532 1.34 -10.07 -6.51
CA GLY A 532 1.19 -10.11 -7.98
C GLY A 532 1.16 -11.46 -8.68
N THR A 533 0.07 -11.72 -9.42
CA THR A 533 -0.03 -12.63 -10.60
C THR A 533 0.27 -14.13 -10.46
N ALA A 534 0.80 -14.62 -9.33
CA ALA A 534 1.12 -16.03 -9.17
C ALA A 534 -0.11 -16.87 -8.81
N LEU A 535 -0.40 -17.92 -9.59
CA LEU A 535 -1.45 -18.90 -9.28
C LEU A 535 -1.14 -19.59 -7.96
N ASN A 536 -2.11 -19.61 -7.06
CA ASN A 536 -1.95 -20.09 -5.69
C ASN A 536 -2.95 -21.21 -5.36
N PRO A 537 -2.54 -22.49 -5.32
CA PRO A 537 -3.45 -23.61 -5.08
C PRO A 537 -3.86 -23.70 -3.60
N PHE A 538 -3.27 -22.88 -2.73
CA PHE A 538 -3.48 -22.87 -1.29
C PHE A 538 -4.58 -21.86 -0.93
N CYS A 539 -5.84 -22.29 -1.02
CA CYS A 539 -7.01 -21.46 -0.72
C CYS A 539 -7.26 -21.23 0.78
N ARG A 540 -6.60 -22.01 1.63
CA ARG A 540 -6.62 -21.85 3.08
C ARG A 540 -5.20 -21.75 3.61
N ILE A 541 -4.86 -20.57 4.12
CA ILE A 541 -3.55 -20.25 4.67
C ILE A 541 -3.72 -20.01 6.17
N VAL A 542 -2.92 -20.72 6.97
CA VAL A 542 -2.92 -20.60 8.43
C VAL A 542 -1.51 -20.26 8.88
N THR A 543 -1.33 -19.07 9.44
CA THR A 543 -0.08 -18.71 10.13
C THR A 543 -0.19 -19.15 11.59
N SER A 544 0.78 -19.92 12.07
CA SER A 544 0.72 -20.54 13.39
C SER A 544 1.04 -19.56 14.52
N TRP A 545 0.68 -19.94 15.74
CA TRP A 545 1.00 -19.20 16.97
C TRP A 545 2.50 -18.92 17.17
N GLY A 546 3.38 -19.85 16.75
CA GLY A 546 4.82 -19.66 16.89
C GLY A 546 5.38 -18.66 15.87
N ASP A 547 4.79 -18.65 14.68
CA ASP A 547 5.22 -17.82 13.55
C ASP A 547 4.75 -16.36 13.68
N THR A 548 3.83 -16.08 14.58
CA THR A 548 3.34 -14.73 14.87
C THR A 548 3.90 -14.16 16.17
N LEU A 549 4.62 -14.96 16.95
CA LEU A 549 5.17 -14.54 18.25
C LEU A 549 6.04 -13.28 18.09
N ASP A 550 5.66 -12.21 18.79
CA ASP A 550 6.37 -10.94 18.92
C ASP A 550 6.64 -10.69 20.42
N ALA A 551 7.92 -10.53 20.78
CA ALA A 551 8.34 -10.25 22.13
C ALA A 551 9.11 -8.92 22.17
N ARG A 552 8.66 -8.01 23.03
CA ARG A 552 9.27 -6.69 23.19
C ARG A 552 9.48 -6.37 24.64
N PHE A 553 10.69 -5.94 24.98
CA PHE A 553 11.06 -5.51 26.32
C PHE A 553 11.75 -4.16 26.27
N ARG A 554 11.53 -3.35 27.30
CA ARG A 554 12.17 -2.05 27.47
C ARG A 554 12.51 -1.84 28.94
N GLY A 555 13.56 -1.06 29.17
CA GLY A 555 13.92 -0.65 30.52
C GLY A 555 14.63 0.69 30.54
N THR A 556 14.51 1.39 31.66
CA THR A 556 15.25 2.61 31.96
C THR A 556 15.72 2.57 33.40
N PHE A 557 17.03 2.76 33.58
CA PHE A 557 17.73 2.72 34.85
C PHE A 557 18.32 4.09 35.12
N PRO A 558 17.75 4.86 36.07
CA PRO A 558 18.38 6.07 36.53
C PRO A 558 19.60 5.73 37.40
N PHE A 559 20.69 6.44 37.15
CA PHE A 559 21.91 6.39 37.93
C PHE A 559 22.14 7.73 38.63
N LYS A 560 23.15 7.80 39.50
CA LYS A 560 23.52 9.05 40.18
C LYS A 560 23.98 10.11 39.17
N HIS A 561 23.97 11.37 39.61
CA HIS A 561 24.45 12.51 38.84
C HIS A 561 23.70 12.77 37.53
N GLY A 562 22.41 12.44 37.44
CA GLY A 562 21.58 12.73 36.27
C GLY A 562 21.95 11.93 35.02
N VAL A 563 22.57 10.76 35.20
CA VAL A 563 22.80 9.75 34.15
C VAL A 563 21.64 8.77 34.16
N SER A 564 21.19 8.32 32.99
CA SER A 564 20.26 7.20 32.87
C SER A 564 20.62 6.31 31.69
N GLY A 565 20.61 5.01 31.89
CA GLY A 565 20.74 4.02 30.82
C GLY A 565 19.37 3.47 30.45
N SER A 566 19.14 3.17 29.18
CA SER A 566 17.92 2.53 28.71
C SER A 566 18.22 1.48 27.66
N PHE A 567 17.32 0.52 27.53
CA PHE A 567 17.36 -0.47 26.46
C PHE A 567 15.97 -0.72 25.89
N ILE A 568 15.96 -1.17 24.63
CA ILE A 568 14.81 -1.77 23.97
C ILE A 568 15.30 -3.05 23.32
N PHE A 569 14.65 -4.16 23.61
CA PHE A 569 14.90 -5.44 22.97
C PHE A 569 13.66 -5.89 22.21
N ARG A 570 13.85 -6.36 20.99
CA ARG A 570 12.81 -6.89 20.13
C ARG A 570 13.23 -8.26 19.60
N ASN A 571 12.35 -9.24 19.77
CA ASN A 571 12.45 -10.55 19.16
C ASN A 571 11.14 -10.88 18.44
N THR A 572 11.19 -11.03 17.12
CA THR A 572 9.97 -11.32 16.32
C THR A 572 10.25 -12.44 15.35
N ALA A 573 9.21 -12.99 14.75
CA ALA A 573 9.36 -13.91 13.63
C ALA A 573 10.30 -13.33 12.55
N GLY A 574 11.01 -14.23 11.88
CA GLY A 574 11.85 -13.85 10.75
C GLY A 574 11.01 -13.39 9.56
N PHE A 575 11.67 -13.02 8.47
CA PHE A 575 10.95 -12.72 7.24
C PHE A 575 10.33 -14.00 6.65
N ALA A 576 9.09 -13.92 6.14
CA ALA A 576 8.41 -15.03 5.49
C ALA A 576 9.14 -15.44 4.20
N GLN A 577 9.44 -16.72 4.06
CA GLN A 577 10.21 -17.29 2.95
C GLN A 577 9.25 -17.88 1.91
N ASN A 578 8.54 -17.01 1.19
CA ASN A 578 7.65 -17.45 0.10
C ASN A 578 8.44 -17.92 -1.13
N GLY A 579 7.87 -18.83 -1.93
CA GLY A 579 8.49 -19.36 -3.13
C GLY A 579 7.54 -19.35 -4.32
N SER A 580 7.97 -18.72 -5.42
CA SER A 580 7.24 -18.66 -6.68
C SER A 580 8.10 -19.13 -7.84
N LEU A 581 7.50 -19.72 -8.88
CA LEU A 581 8.22 -20.19 -10.07
C LEU A 581 7.42 -19.84 -11.32
N THR A 582 8.05 -19.23 -12.31
CA THR A 582 7.45 -19.12 -13.64
C THR A 582 7.63 -20.44 -14.38
N VAL A 583 6.50 -21.09 -14.70
CA VAL A 583 6.45 -22.38 -15.40
C VAL A 583 5.98 -22.21 -16.84
N SER A 584 6.50 -23.07 -17.70
CA SER A 584 6.14 -23.26 -19.11
C SER A 584 5.56 -24.66 -19.31
N SER A 585 4.99 -24.91 -20.49
CA SER A 585 4.34 -26.19 -20.82
C SER A 585 5.22 -27.42 -20.57
N SER A 586 6.55 -27.30 -20.72
CA SER A 586 7.48 -28.43 -20.53
C SER A 586 7.68 -28.82 -19.06
N GLN A 587 7.23 -28.00 -18.12
CA GLN A 587 7.43 -28.19 -16.67
C GLN A 587 6.16 -28.63 -15.94
N VAL A 588 5.04 -28.71 -16.65
CA VAL A 588 3.73 -29.03 -16.07
C VAL A 588 3.17 -30.32 -16.67
N THR A 589 2.25 -30.95 -15.96
CA THR A 589 1.48 -32.10 -16.43
C THR A 589 0.02 -31.84 -16.11
N PHE A 590 -0.82 -31.76 -17.15
CA PHE A 590 -2.26 -31.63 -16.97
C PHE A 590 -2.86 -32.91 -16.42
N VAL A 591 -3.87 -32.76 -15.54
CA VAL A 591 -4.69 -33.88 -15.07
C VAL A 591 -5.54 -34.42 -16.22
N ASN A 592 -6.05 -33.54 -17.08
CA ASN A 592 -6.67 -33.90 -18.34
C ASN A 592 -5.57 -34.28 -19.37
N PRO A 593 -5.46 -35.56 -19.77
CA PRO A 593 -4.38 -36.01 -20.66
C PRO A 593 -4.51 -35.46 -22.09
N ALA A 594 -5.67 -34.92 -22.48
CA ALA A 594 -5.86 -34.30 -23.79
C ALA A 594 -5.17 -32.93 -23.91
N ARG A 595 -4.76 -32.33 -22.79
CA ARG A 595 -4.10 -31.02 -22.76
C ARG A 595 -2.60 -31.16 -22.50
N THR A 596 -1.79 -30.55 -23.37
CA THR A 596 -0.33 -30.69 -23.34
C THR A 596 0.41 -29.36 -23.23
N ALA A 597 -0.29 -28.24 -23.30
CA ALA A 597 0.31 -26.91 -23.28
C ALA A 597 -0.51 -25.91 -22.44
N LEU A 598 0.23 -25.01 -21.78
CA LEU A 598 -0.30 -23.79 -21.18
C LEU A 598 -0.59 -22.76 -22.27
N ASN A 599 -1.57 -21.87 -22.04
CA ASN A 599 -1.82 -20.75 -22.96
C ASN A 599 -0.65 -19.75 -22.97
N THR A 600 -0.06 -19.52 -21.80
CA THR A 600 1.10 -18.67 -21.60
C THR A 600 1.93 -19.20 -20.45
N ALA A 601 3.23 -18.90 -20.42
CA ALA A 601 4.02 -19.11 -19.22
C ALA A 601 3.37 -18.35 -18.05
N THR A 602 3.25 -19.01 -16.90
CA THR A 602 2.54 -18.48 -15.74
C THR A 602 3.37 -18.66 -14.48
N THR A 603 3.21 -17.76 -13.51
CA THR A 603 3.89 -17.87 -12.22
C THR A 603 3.02 -18.64 -11.26
N VAL A 604 3.60 -19.56 -10.50
CA VAL A 604 2.91 -20.42 -9.53
C VAL A 604 3.56 -20.31 -8.16
N MET A 605 2.77 -20.38 -7.08
CA MET A 605 3.27 -20.51 -5.71
C MET A 605 3.65 -21.96 -5.44
N LEU A 606 4.89 -22.23 -5.00
CA LEU A 606 5.43 -23.59 -4.84
C LEU A 606 4.94 -24.30 -3.57
N PHE A 607 4.65 -23.53 -2.52
CA PHE A 607 4.11 -23.99 -1.24
C PHE A 607 3.27 -22.87 -0.62
N ALA A 608 2.52 -23.20 0.44
CA ALA A 608 1.61 -22.26 1.09
C ALA A 608 2.35 -20.97 1.48
N PRO A 609 1.89 -19.78 1.06
CA PRO A 609 2.48 -18.53 1.51
C PRO A 609 2.46 -18.40 3.03
N ASN A 610 3.43 -17.70 3.60
CA ASN A 610 3.53 -17.42 5.04
C ASN A 610 3.56 -18.67 5.94
N SER A 611 4.02 -19.81 5.40
CA SER A 611 4.16 -21.08 6.12
C SER A 611 5.61 -21.41 6.55
N VAL A 612 6.60 -20.72 5.97
CA VAL A 612 8.02 -20.90 6.28
C VAL A 612 8.63 -19.54 6.58
N TYR A 613 9.40 -19.46 7.65
CA TYR A 613 10.04 -18.23 8.12
C TYR A 613 11.55 -18.42 8.24
N GLY A 614 12.29 -17.35 7.93
CA GLY A 614 13.72 -17.31 8.18
C GLY A 614 14.05 -17.22 9.68
N PRO A 615 15.35 -17.12 10.02
CA PRO A 615 15.78 -16.89 11.39
C PRO A 615 15.10 -15.68 12.02
N ARG A 616 14.78 -15.78 13.32
CA ARG A 616 14.07 -14.73 14.05
C ARG A 616 14.84 -13.41 14.03
N PHE A 617 14.07 -12.33 13.94
CA PHE A 617 14.58 -10.99 14.08
C PHE A 617 14.98 -10.72 15.53
N ASN A 618 16.19 -10.22 15.75
CA ASN A 618 16.68 -9.87 17.08
C ASN A 618 17.40 -8.53 17.03
N GLN A 619 16.94 -7.56 17.82
CA GLN A 619 17.57 -6.25 17.93
C GLN A 619 17.59 -5.80 19.38
N LEU A 620 18.76 -5.36 19.83
CA LEU A 620 18.94 -4.64 21.08
C LEU A 620 19.38 -3.22 20.73
N ASP A 621 18.62 -2.24 21.19
CA ASP A 621 19.01 -0.84 21.17
C ASP A 621 19.29 -0.41 22.60
N VAL A 622 20.38 0.34 22.79
CA VAL A 622 20.76 0.88 24.09
C VAL A 622 20.98 2.38 23.99
N ALA A 623 20.69 3.10 25.06
CA ALA A 623 21.00 4.51 25.13
C ALA A 623 21.52 4.91 26.51
N VAL A 624 22.43 5.90 26.52
CA VAL A 624 22.91 6.55 27.72
C VAL A 624 22.61 8.03 27.61
N ASN A 625 21.84 8.54 28.56
CA ASN A 625 21.45 9.94 28.63
C ASN A 625 22.09 10.61 29.85
N LYS A 626 22.45 11.88 29.70
CA LYS A 626 23.01 12.72 30.76
C LYS A 626 22.36 14.10 30.72
N THR A 627 21.84 14.53 31.87
CA THR A 627 21.42 15.92 32.06
C THR A 627 22.52 16.69 32.79
N TRP A 628 22.90 17.83 32.21
CA TRP A 628 23.78 18.83 32.80
C TRP A 628 22.96 20.07 33.17
N ARG A 629 23.17 20.59 34.38
CA ARG A 629 22.54 21.83 34.85
C ARG A 629 23.60 22.92 34.79
N LEU A 630 23.48 23.84 33.84
CA LEU A 630 24.48 24.88 33.54
C LEU A 630 24.15 26.23 34.22
N GLY A 631 23.19 26.26 35.15
CA GLY A 631 22.71 27.47 35.83
C GLY A 631 21.74 28.28 34.98
N TRP A 632 22.19 28.74 33.80
CA TRP A 632 21.41 29.51 32.83
C TRP A 632 20.66 28.65 31.80
N ALA A 633 20.99 27.36 31.74
CA ALA A 633 20.36 26.41 30.82
C ALA A 633 20.45 24.98 31.35
N ARG A 634 19.66 24.10 30.72
CA ARG A 634 19.72 22.66 30.88
C ARG A 634 20.20 22.02 29.58
N LEU A 635 21.39 21.42 29.61
CA LEU A 635 21.93 20.66 28.49
C LEU A 635 21.61 19.18 28.70
N ARG A 636 20.99 18.53 27.72
CA ARG A 636 20.77 17.08 27.69
C ARG A 636 21.63 16.49 26.58
N THR A 637 22.47 15.53 26.92
CA THR A 637 23.29 14.80 25.97
C THR A 637 22.91 13.33 25.98
N ALA A 638 22.88 12.70 24.81
CA ALA A 638 22.55 11.29 24.64
C ALA A 638 23.51 10.61 23.67
N LEU A 639 23.82 9.34 23.97
CA LEU A 639 24.41 8.40 23.03
C LEU A 639 23.43 7.23 22.88
N ASP A 640 22.85 7.10 21.69
CA ASP A 640 22.03 5.96 21.29
C ASP A 640 22.90 5.01 20.44
N VAL A 641 22.85 3.72 20.73
CA VAL A 641 23.45 2.67 19.91
C VAL A 641 22.33 1.73 19.48
N TYR A 642 21.98 1.83 18.21
CA TYR A 642 21.01 0.95 17.55
C TYR A 642 21.68 -0.32 17.08
N ASN A 643 20.96 -1.44 17.12
CA ASN A 643 21.48 -2.76 16.77
C ASN A 643 22.82 -3.04 17.46
N ALA A 644 22.84 -2.94 18.79
CA ALA A 644 24.03 -3.09 19.62
C ALA A 644 24.72 -4.45 19.41
N PHE A 645 23.99 -5.51 19.07
CA PHE A 645 24.58 -6.81 18.71
C PHE A 645 25.21 -6.86 17.32
N ASN A 646 25.02 -5.81 16.50
CA ASN A 646 25.41 -5.78 15.09
C ASN A 646 24.86 -7.01 14.34
N SER A 647 23.60 -7.35 14.62
CA SER A 647 22.87 -8.45 13.99
C SER A 647 22.62 -8.11 12.53
N ASN A 648 22.64 -9.13 11.66
CA ASN A 648 22.39 -9.03 10.23
C ASN A 648 21.05 -9.70 9.84
N SER A 649 20.03 -9.57 10.69
CA SER A 649 18.71 -10.19 10.45
C SER A 649 18.14 -9.81 9.08
N VAL A 650 17.83 -10.80 8.25
CA VAL A 650 17.25 -10.61 6.91
C VAL A 650 15.85 -10.01 7.03
N GLN A 651 15.61 -8.89 6.34
CA GLN A 651 14.33 -8.17 6.30
C GLN A 651 13.58 -8.35 4.98
N GLY A 652 14.21 -8.98 3.99
CA GLY A 652 13.60 -9.24 2.69
C GLY A 652 14.44 -10.23 1.90
N VAL A 653 13.78 -11.05 1.09
CA VAL A 653 14.42 -12.04 0.22
C VAL A 653 13.80 -12.02 -1.17
N ASN A 654 14.55 -12.49 -2.16
CA ASN A 654 13.98 -12.83 -3.46
C ASN A 654 13.12 -14.09 -3.35
N ILE A 655 11.83 -13.98 -3.67
CA ILE A 655 10.87 -15.08 -3.63
C ILE A 655 10.80 -15.87 -4.95
N ALA A 656 11.43 -15.37 -6.03
CA ALA A 656 11.42 -16.04 -7.33
C ALA A 656 12.46 -17.17 -7.35
N TYR A 657 11.98 -18.38 -7.58
CA TYR A 657 12.77 -19.56 -7.86
C TYR A 657 13.07 -19.64 -9.35
N ASN A 658 14.34 -19.88 -9.68
CA ASN A 658 14.81 -20.08 -11.04
C ASN A 658 15.52 -21.43 -11.11
N LEU A 659 15.10 -22.27 -12.07
CA LEU A 659 15.62 -23.63 -12.21
C LEU A 659 17.08 -23.69 -12.69
N THR A 660 17.57 -22.66 -13.38
CA THR A 660 18.92 -22.63 -13.96
C THR A 660 19.90 -21.78 -13.15
N ALA A 661 19.44 -20.69 -12.54
CA ALA A 661 20.24 -19.80 -11.70
C ALA A 661 19.45 -19.46 -10.42
N ASN A 662 19.43 -20.40 -9.47
CA ASN A 662 18.61 -20.29 -8.27
C ASN A 662 19.02 -19.09 -7.37
N THR A 663 18.29 -17.99 -7.48
CA THR A 663 18.41 -16.80 -6.62
C THR A 663 17.39 -16.76 -5.48
N TRP A 664 16.60 -17.83 -5.31
CA TRP A 664 15.57 -17.90 -4.28
C TRP A 664 16.19 -17.85 -2.87
N LEU A 665 15.56 -17.07 -2.00
CA LEU A 665 16.03 -16.72 -0.66
C LEU A 665 17.32 -15.90 -0.61
N LYS A 666 17.82 -15.40 -1.75
CA LYS A 666 18.89 -14.40 -1.74
C LYS A 666 18.37 -13.16 -1.00
N PRO A 667 19.02 -12.72 0.09
CA PRO A 667 18.59 -11.53 0.81
C PRO A 667 18.62 -10.30 -0.09
N THR A 668 17.56 -9.50 -0.02
CA THR A 668 17.42 -8.22 -0.72
C THR A 668 17.46 -7.05 0.25
N GLN A 669 17.21 -7.31 1.54
CA GLN A 669 17.25 -6.31 2.59
C GLN A 669 17.72 -6.94 3.91
N PHE A 670 18.50 -6.17 4.68
CA PHE A 670 19.00 -6.55 5.99
C PHE A 670 18.63 -5.50 7.02
N LEU A 671 18.66 -5.89 8.29
CA LEU A 671 18.66 -4.94 9.40
C LEU A 671 19.87 -4.01 9.24
N ASP A 672 19.65 -2.71 9.42
CA ASP A 672 20.72 -1.73 9.39
C ASP A 672 21.84 -2.13 10.34
N PRO A 673 23.12 -1.89 9.96
CA PRO A 673 24.25 -2.20 10.82
C PRO A 673 24.19 -1.38 12.11
N ARG A 674 25.06 -1.70 13.06
CA ARG A 674 25.18 -0.92 14.29
C ARG A 674 25.37 0.57 13.97
N LEU A 675 24.44 1.39 14.44
CA LEU A 675 24.46 2.84 14.25
C LEU A 675 24.58 3.52 15.63
N ALA A 676 25.55 4.42 15.76
CA ALA A 676 25.66 5.28 16.93
C ALA A 676 25.15 6.69 16.60
N ARG A 677 24.27 7.23 17.44
CA ARG A 677 23.75 8.59 17.32
C ARG A 677 24.10 9.39 18.58
N VAL A 678 24.71 10.55 18.38
CA VAL A 678 24.98 11.53 19.44
C VAL A 678 23.97 12.66 19.32
N THR A 679 23.28 12.97 20.42
CA THR A 679 22.31 14.07 20.46
C THR A 679 22.67 15.03 21.59
N ALA A 680 22.52 16.33 21.32
CA ALA A 680 22.58 17.37 22.34
C ALA A 680 21.39 18.31 22.17
N SER A 681 20.68 18.60 23.26
CA SER A 681 19.64 19.63 23.29
C SER A 681 19.85 20.58 24.45
N ILE A 682 19.68 21.88 24.19
CA ILE A 682 19.79 22.93 25.19
C ILE A 682 18.43 23.61 25.36
N GLU A 683 18.02 23.72 26.62
CA GLU A 683 16.79 24.36 27.05
C GLU A 683 17.20 25.56 27.91
N PHE A 684 16.84 26.78 27.47
CA PHE A 684 17.18 28.06 28.12
C PHE A 684 16.00 28.63 28.89
#